data_AF-A0A1Q3E4N2-F1
#
_entry.id   AF-A0A1Q3E4N2-F1
#
_cell.length_a   1.000
_cell.length_b   1.000
_cell.length_c   1.000
_cell.angle_alpha   90.00
_cell.angle_beta   90.00
_cell.angle_gamma   90.00
#
_symmetry.space_group_name_H-M   'P 1'
#
loop_
_entity.id
_entity.type
_entity.pdbx_description
1 polymer ?
#
loop_
_entity_poly.entity_id
_entity_poly.type
_entity_poly.pdbx_seq_one_letter_code
_entity_poly.pdbx_strand_id
1 'polypeptide(L)'
;MAARTIAVLDEQELKDGQMKEIEFDKGKVLVARLGDKIHATSAFCTHYGAPLAKGVLTADARVVCPWHGACFNLCSGDIEDAPAPSPLHSFKAYVADGKIHVTANPEFTLKENMGRPPKLSTAGFDAVGKGTVIIGGGSGAFQAVESLREHGYKFPITVISKEPHAPIDRTKLSKALITDASKLQWKTPADLKIKYGVNLRAGVTVTSVELQDRRVILDDGKDNIVYDKLIIAPGGTPRKLPIPGVDLQNVYTFRGVHDAKKVDSAATEGKKVVFIGSSFISMELVTALSKRKLASIDVIGMEEYPFEVVLGKQVGAGLKKFHESQGVKFHMQSKVEKIVPREDDPSLAGSVVVNGETLLADFVIMGVGVAPATEFLKSSGIELEKGGGIEVDEYLRVVKLPAANIENVFAIGDVAIYPQAGELVRIEHWNVAGNHGRAVGKTIAGQPQPFVKTPVFWSAQGQQLRYCGYAAGHDDIIIKGNPEEMKFIAYYVKQGKVVAVASMQNDPVVSAASELLRLGLMPSPNELKDGKDLLSVDISSVSFWVFDFVFENDQISGLGFKLYQLLPASWSRSDKLKFKRKKLTVLHRHHVVHNYPDDGGINAAGPSVLPTPPVASRKRKRAQQYTVSYSEVQETDSDGRVRDVIVIEDTPPPTMSPATTHGGGYSAPYQPPIFTAPIRTRARAAAEAQALSASISASGVAPPPKKRKRDPADEIRALPAKKAAASSQNSLAITQTKSWGSRSAAATDETSKGPVSFDDKEGHYIIVPDDIIYKRYRTVRLLGQGTFGKVVEAIDTFTNARVAIKIIRAIPKYRDASRIEVRVLRELKKKDPHNTNKCIHLLDTFDHRNHVCLVSELLGMCVYDFLKDNEFAPFPRPHIQAFARQLLNSVAFLHRESLIHTDLKPENILLVHNDYHIVNIPVPGKKNAAPKSKRILDSTEIRLIDFGSATFEKEYHSQVVSTRHYRAPEIILGLGWSFPCDVYSLGCILVEFYTGMALFQTHDNLEHLAMMEMVMGKMPERFARAGARSKPEFFKEGCKLDWPKPKASRQSKKDVRATRPLNHIIPPTDLINQHFLDLVQKLLAFDPTHRITVAEALKHPYFSLNISAEI
;
A
#
# COMPACT_ATOMS: atom_id res chain seq x y z
N MET A 1 -2.37 18.03 20.35
CA MET A 1 -2.28 18.78 21.62
C MET A 1 -2.39 20.26 21.31
N ALA A 2 -2.54 21.10 22.35
CA ALA A 2 -2.37 22.55 22.18
C ALA A 2 -0.92 22.89 21.82
N ALA A 3 -0.71 24.01 21.11
CA ALA A 3 0.62 24.52 20.85
C ALA A 3 1.31 24.96 22.15
N ARG A 4 2.62 24.69 22.26
CA ARG A 4 3.48 25.09 23.37
C ARG A 4 4.53 26.07 22.85
N THR A 5 4.98 26.98 23.71
CA THR A 5 6.17 27.80 23.45
C THR A 5 7.29 27.34 24.38
N ILE A 6 8.47 27.07 23.83
CA ILE A 6 9.63 26.57 24.56
C ILE A 6 10.84 27.42 24.18
N ALA A 7 11.68 27.81 25.15
CA ALA A 7 13.01 28.35 24.91
C ALA A 7 13.92 27.17 24.54
N VAL A 8 14.42 27.13 23.31
CA VAL A 8 15.09 25.94 22.73
C VAL A 8 16.61 26.07 22.64
N LEU A 9 17.13 27.29 22.53
CA LEU A 9 18.55 27.55 22.30
C LEU A 9 18.89 28.98 22.76
N ASP A 10 20.10 29.21 23.26
CA ASP A 10 20.58 30.58 23.56
C ASP A 10 20.91 31.31 22.25
N GLU A 11 20.63 32.62 22.15
CA GLU A 11 20.67 33.32 20.85
C GLU A 11 22.07 33.25 20.20
N GLN A 12 23.11 33.42 21.02
CA GLN A 12 24.52 33.48 20.59
C GLN A 12 25.03 32.15 20.00
N GLU A 13 24.32 31.05 20.25
CA GLU A 13 24.65 29.73 19.74
C GLU A 13 24.28 29.49 18.27
N LEU A 14 23.48 30.38 17.65
CA LEU A 14 23.06 30.27 16.26
C LEU A 14 23.47 31.53 15.50
N LYS A 15 24.58 31.44 14.76
CA LYS A 15 25.09 32.54 13.92
C LYS A 15 24.27 32.65 12.63
N ASP A 16 24.43 33.75 11.92
CA ASP A 16 23.80 33.92 10.60
C ASP A 16 24.28 32.82 9.62
N GLY A 17 23.40 32.45 8.69
CA GLY A 17 23.62 31.36 7.74
C GLY A 17 23.59 29.95 8.35
N GLN A 18 23.43 29.80 9.66
CA GLN A 18 23.44 28.50 10.33
C GLN A 18 22.03 27.93 10.57
N MET A 19 21.98 26.59 10.66
CA MET A 19 20.83 25.84 11.14
C MET A 19 21.24 24.74 12.13
N LYS A 20 20.40 24.45 13.11
CA LYS A 20 20.57 23.40 14.13
C LYS A 20 19.29 22.57 14.26
N GLU A 21 19.43 21.26 14.46
CA GLU A 21 18.36 20.37 14.93
C GLU A 21 18.33 20.46 16.47
N ILE A 22 17.18 20.84 17.04
CA ILE A 22 17.01 21.05 18.48
C ILE A 22 15.82 20.24 18.99
N GLU A 23 15.94 19.67 20.20
CA GLU A 23 14.84 18.95 20.87
C GLU A 23 13.69 19.90 21.24
N PHE A 24 12.45 19.42 21.11
CA PHE A 24 11.23 20.14 21.42
C PHE A 24 10.21 19.19 22.06
N ASP A 25 10.11 19.22 23.39
CA ASP A 25 9.20 18.38 24.21
C ASP A 25 9.45 16.86 24.04
N LYS A 26 8.94 16.25 22.96
CA LYS A 26 9.13 14.84 22.58
C LYS A 26 9.59 14.64 21.12
N GLY A 27 9.65 15.72 20.34
CA GLY A 27 10.10 15.71 18.95
C GLY A 27 11.23 16.71 18.74
N LYS A 28 11.44 17.14 17.50
CA LYS A 28 12.54 18.04 17.12
C LYS A 28 12.11 19.11 16.12
N VAL A 29 12.76 20.26 16.21
CA VAL A 29 12.64 21.36 15.25
C VAL A 29 13.99 21.64 14.59
N LEU A 30 13.95 22.01 13.31
CA LEU A 30 15.07 22.71 12.69
C LEU A 30 14.92 24.19 13.05
N VAL A 31 15.96 24.81 13.58
CA VAL A 31 16.03 26.27 13.82
C VAL A 31 17.14 26.83 12.95
N ALA A 32 16.88 27.92 12.23
CA ALA A 32 17.83 28.57 11.34
C ALA A 32 17.82 30.09 11.51
N ARG A 33 18.98 30.75 11.31
CA ARG A 33 19.09 32.21 11.23
C ARG A 33 19.39 32.64 9.79
N LEU A 34 18.69 33.68 9.32
CA LEU A 34 18.93 34.38 8.06
C LEU A 34 18.83 35.89 8.29
N GLY A 35 19.97 36.58 8.31
CA GLY A 35 20.10 37.93 8.84
C GLY A 35 19.58 38.03 10.27
N ASP A 36 18.80 39.07 10.56
CA ASP A 36 18.20 39.30 11.89
C ASP A 36 17.00 38.36 12.21
N LYS A 37 16.66 37.42 11.32
CA LYS A 37 15.45 36.58 11.45
C LYS A 37 15.77 35.15 11.85
N ILE A 38 14.99 34.63 12.79
CA ILE A 38 14.97 33.22 13.15
C ILE A 38 13.77 32.54 12.48
N HIS A 39 14.03 31.40 11.86
CA HIS A 39 13.03 30.52 11.25
C HIS A 39 13.04 29.17 11.95
N ALA A 40 11.88 28.52 12.06
CA ALA A 40 11.78 27.16 12.57
C ALA A 40 10.85 26.28 11.72
N THR A 41 11.27 25.04 11.46
CA THR A 41 10.49 24.05 10.68
C THR A 41 10.59 22.65 11.29
N SER A 42 9.89 21.67 10.72
CA SER A 42 10.12 20.25 11.02
C SER A 42 11.59 19.87 10.78
N ALA A 43 12.18 19.07 11.67
CA ALA A 43 13.61 18.71 11.62
C ALA A 43 14.02 17.77 10.47
N PHE A 44 13.07 17.07 9.86
CA PHE A 44 13.34 15.95 8.95
C PHE A 44 12.72 16.16 7.56
N CYS A 45 13.45 15.79 6.52
CA CYS A 45 13.01 15.81 5.12
C CYS A 45 11.87 14.81 4.90
N THR A 46 10.71 15.30 4.44
CA THR A 46 9.49 14.51 4.18
C THR A 46 9.62 13.39 3.13
N HIS A 47 10.73 13.32 2.39
CA HIS A 47 11.00 12.20 1.47
C HIS A 47 11.27 10.90 2.24
N TYR A 48 12.47 10.73 2.83
CA TYR A 48 12.88 9.54 3.60
C TYR A 48 13.36 9.86 5.04
N GLY A 49 12.96 11.00 5.62
CA GLY A 49 13.29 11.35 7.00
C GLY A 49 14.77 11.70 7.25
N ALA A 50 15.43 12.31 6.27
CA ALA A 50 16.81 12.81 6.40
C ALA A 50 16.86 14.00 7.39
N PRO A 51 17.81 14.05 8.35
CA PRO A 51 18.00 15.22 9.22
C PRO A 51 18.37 16.45 8.37
N LEU A 52 17.53 17.50 8.39
CA LEU A 52 17.75 18.69 7.55
C LEU A 52 18.93 19.54 8.04
N ALA A 53 19.25 19.51 9.34
CA ALA A 53 20.43 20.17 9.90
C ALA A 53 21.77 19.60 9.40
N LYS A 54 21.75 18.46 8.69
CA LYS A 54 22.93 17.91 7.97
C LYS A 54 22.93 18.24 6.48
N GLY A 55 21.93 18.96 6.00
CA GLY A 55 21.78 19.43 4.62
C GLY A 55 22.55 20.71 4.33
N VAL A 56 22.06 21.47 3.36
CA VAL A 56 22.65 22.75 2.94
C VAL A 56 21.62 23.85 3.09
N LEU A 57 22.04 25.01 3.62
CA LEU A 57 21.26 26.23 3.74
C LEU A 57 21.87 27.32 2.84
N THR A 58 21.03 28.05 2.12
CA THR A 58 21.42 29.17 1.25
C THR A 58 20.81 30.49 1.71
N ALA A 59 21.41 31.61 1.27
CA ALA A 59 20.91 32.96 1.56
C ALA A 59 19.45 33.20 1.11
N ASP A 60 19.02 32.57 0.01
CA ASP A 60 17.64 32.63 -0.51
C ASP A 60 16.65 31.68 0.21
N ALA A 61 16.91 31.39 1.49
CA ALA A 61 16.07 30.62 2.40
C ALA A 61 15.72 29.19 1.97
N ARG A 62 16.52 28.60 1.08
CA ARG A 62 16.39 27.19 0.66
C ARG A 62 17.12 26.29 1.65
N VAL A 63 16.45 25.23 2.10
CA VAL A 63 17.09 24.10 2.80
C VAL A 63 17.04 22.84 1.94
N VAL A 64 18.21 22.37 1.52
CA VAL A 64 18.38 21.21 0.63
C VAL A 64 18.71 19.96 1.44
N CYS A 65 17.91 18.92 1.25
CA CYS A 65 18.10 17.60 1.86
C CYS A 65 19.49 17.02 1.53
N PRO A 66 20.24 16.49 2.53
CA PRO A 66 21.58 15.93 2.31
C PRO A 66 21.60 14.64 1.47
N TRP A 67 20.44 14.00 1.28
CA TRP A 67 20.37 12.67 0.67
C TRP A 67 19.85 12.64 -0.77
N HIS A 68 18.85 13.47 -1.10
CA HIS A 68 18.02 13.26 -2.31
C HIS A 68 17.71 14.55 -3.10
N GLY A 69 18.33 15.68 -2.76
CA GLY A 69 18.10 16.96 -3.44
C GLY A 69 16.73 17.61 -3.20
N ALA A 70 15.84 16.98 -2.44
CA ALA A 70 14.56 17.57 -2.02
C ALA A 70 14.80 18.90 -1.30
N CYS A 71 14.19 19.99 -1.78
CA CYS A 71 14.41 21.33 -1.26
C CYS A 71 13.13 21.94 -0.72
N PHE A 72 13.24 22.68 0.38
CA PHE A 72 12.13 23.37 1.03
C PHE A 72 12.47 24.84 1.27
N ASN A 73 11.43 25.67 1.35
CA ASN A 73 11.53 27.07 1.76
C ASN A 73 11.45 27.17 3.29
N LEU A 74 12.47 27.71 3.97
CA LEU A 74 12.48 27.81 5.44
C LEU A 74 11.41 28.77 6.00
N CYS A 75 11.04 29.80 5.25
CA CYS A 75 10.03 30.76 5.72
C CYS A 75 8.65 30.09 5.81
N SER A 76 8.29 29.34 4.77
CA SER A 76 6.92 28.85 4.59
C SER A 76 6.74 27.35 4.83
N GLY A 77 7.81 26.56 4.77
CA GLY A 77 7.86 25.10 4.77
C GLY A 77 7.52 24.46 3.42
N ASP A 78 7.14 25.23 2.39
CA ASP A 78 6.68 24.71 1.10
C ASP A 78 7.82 24.06 0.27
N ILE A 79 7.46 23.18 -0.66
CA ILE A 79 8.42 22.46 -1.50
C ILE A 79 8.93 23.38 -2.60
N GLU A 80 10.24 23.63 -2.61
CA GLU A 80 10.93 24.28 -3.72
C GLU A 80 11.26 23.26 -4.82
N ASP A 81 11.80 22.09 -4.43
CA ASP A 81 12.22 21.03 -5.36
C ASP A 81 11.85 19.62 -4.87
N ALA A 82 11.42 18.79 -5.81
CA ALA A 82 11.21 17.35 -5.69
C ALA A 82 12.49 16.61 -5.23
N PRO A 83 12.42 15.38 -4.67
CA PRO A 83 11.28 14.45 -4.59
C PRO A 83 10.47 14.49 -3.28
N ALA A 84 10.36 15.63 -2.60
CA ALA A 84 9.47 15.73 -1.43
C ALA A 84 7.99 15.45 -1.80
N PRO A 85 7.26 14.60 -1.05
CA PRO A 85 5.84 14.29 -1.30
C PRO A 85 4.85 15.17 -0.51
N SER A 86 5.36 15.96 0.44
CA SER A 86 4.61 16.90 1.30
C SER A 86 5.53 18.04 1.79
N PRO A 87 5.03 19.28 1.94
CA PRO A 87 5.73 20.36 2.64
C PRO A 87 6.06 20.08 4.12
N LEU A 88 7.05 20.80 4.67
CA LEU A 88 7.37 20.83 6.10
C LEU A 88 6.36 21.68 6.88
N HIS A 89 6.16 21.38 8.18
CA HIS A 89 5.59 22.40 9.07
C HIS A 89 6.56 23.58 9.20
N SER A 90 6.03 24.80 9.25
CA SER A 90 6.73 26.01 9.66
C SER A 90 6.14 26.46 10.99
N PHE A 91 7.00 26.88 11.92
CA PHE A 91 6.68 27.22 13.30
C PHE A 91 7.07 28.67 13.59
N LYS A 92 6.31 29.33 14.48
CA LYS A 92 6.70 30.69 14.91
C LYS A 92 7.98 30.57 15.74
N ALA A 93 9.03 31.28 15.34
CA ALA A 93 10.24 31.47 16.13
C ALA A 93 10.47 32.97 16.38
N TYR A 94 11.08 33.31 17.51
CA TYR A 94 11.48 34.67 17.86
C TYR A 94 12.55 34.65 18.96
N VAL A 95 13.26 35.76 19.14
CA VAL A 95 14.18 35.95 20.27
C VAL A 95 13.46 36.68 21.40
N ALA A 96 13.66 36.23 22.64
CA ALA A 96 13.29 36.92 23.87
C ALA A 96 14.31 36.57 24.96
N ASP A 97 14.63 37.51 25.85
CA ASP A 97 15.50 37.29 27.03
C ASP A 97 16.87 36.62 26.70
N GLY A 98 17.42 36.92 25.52
CA GLY A 98 18.67 36.33 25.00
C GLY A 98 18.56 34.89 24.51
N LYS A 99 17.35 34.35 24.38
CA LYS A 99 17.06 32.97 23.95
C LYS A 99 16.14 32.93 22.73
N ILE A 100 16.27 31.88 21.92
CA ILE A 100 15.35 31.57 20.84
C ILE A 100 14.16 30.78 21.42
N HIS A 101 12.97 31.32 21.23
CA HIS A 101 11.70 30.68 21.55
C HIS A 101 11.04 30.15 20.27
N VAL A 102 10.53 28.92 20.32
CA VAL A 102 9.74 28.31 19.25
C VAL A 102 8.35 27.97 19.76
N THR A 103 7.31 28.26 18.98
CA THR A 103 5.91 27.90 19.25
C THR A 103 5.43 26.84 18.26
N ALA A 104 5.15 25.62 18.74
CA ALA A 104 4.71 24.48 17.93
C ALA A 104 3.75 23.56 18.71
N ASN A 105 2.91 22.80 18.00
CA ASN A 105 2.27 21.61 18.58
C ASN A 105 3.32 20.48 18.62
N PRO A 106 3.65 19.89 19.78
CA PRO A 106 4.66 18.85 19.90
C PRO A 106 4.47 17.69 18.92
N GLU A 107 3.22 17.32 18.60
CA GLU A 107 2.92 16.25 17.64
C GLU A 107 3.48 16.51 16.24
N PHE A 108 3.59 17.77 15.79
CA PHE A 108 4.15 18.15 14.47
C PHE A 108 5.68 18.26 14.47
N THR A 109 6.32 18.10 15.63
CA THR A 109 7.78 18.02 15.77
C THR A 109 8.28 16.57 15.77
N LEU A 110 7.37 15.59 15.83
CA LEU A 110 7.69 14.17 15.73
C LEU A 110 8.13 13.80 14.30
N LYS A 111 9.00 12.80 14.15
CA LYS A 111 9.59 12.43 12.85
C LYS A 111 8.56 11.80 11.91
N GLU A 112 7.64 11.03 12.47
CA GLU A 112 6.47 10.45 11.81
C GLU A 112 5.51 11.53 11.24
N ASN A 113 5.48 12.72 11.85
CA ASN A 113 4.59 13.84 11.50
C ASN A 113 5.37 15.04 10.92
N MET A 114 6.54 14.80 10.32
CA MET A 114 7.43 15.84 9.77
C MET A 114 6.86 16.63 8.58
N GLY A 115 5.67 16.27 8.07
CA GLY A 115 5.08 16.85 6.87
C GLY A 115 3.61 17.23 7.03
N ARG A 116 3.24 18.37 6.47
CA ARG A 116 1.87 18.92 6.45
C ARG A 116 1.22 18.80 5.06
N PRO A 117 -0.10 19.00 4.95
CA PRO A 117 -0.74 19.28 3.67
C PRO A 117 -0.13 20.52 2.97
N PRO A 118 -0.09 20.53 1.63
CA PRO A 118 0.27 21.73 0.87
C PRO A 118 -0.78 22.84 1.02
N LYS A 119 -0.36 24.08 0.78
CA LYS A 119 -1.25 25.24 0.78
C LYS A 119 -1.94 25.32 -0.58
N LEU A 120 -3.12 24.74 -0.66
CA LEU A 120 -3.97 24.86 -1.84
C LEU A 120 -4.69 26.21 -1.81
N SER A 121 -4.91 26.81 -2.99
CA SER A 121 -5.68 28.06 -3.08
C SER A 121 -7.12 27.85 -2.58
N THR A 122 -7.60 28.74 -1.72
CA THR A 122 -8.89 28.61 -1.01
C THR A 122 -10.13 28.76 -1.89
N ALA A 123 -9.95 29.01 -3.19
CA ALA A 123 -10.99 29.50 -4.09
C ALA A 123 -11.54 28.44 -5.07
N GLY A 124 -11.54 27.17 -4.66
CA GLY A 124 -12.19 26.06 -5.36
C GLY A 124 -11.44 25.51 -6.58
N PHE A 125 -12.00 24.45 -7.18
CA PHE A 125 -11.57 23.87 -8.47
C PHE A 125 -12.77 23.53 -9.38
N ASP A 126 -13.81 24.34 -9.25
CA ASP A 126 -15.14 24.25 -9.85
C ASP A 126 -15.29 25.13 -11.12
N ALA A 127 -14.18 25.59 -11.69
CA ALA A 127 -14.18 26.36 -12.94
C ALA A 127 -14.53 25.46 -14.14
N VAL A 128 -15.54 25.84 -14.91
CA VAL A 128 -16.00 25.09 -16.10
C VAL A 128 -15.02 25.28 -17.26
N GLY A 129 -14.55 24.17 -17.83
CA GLY A 129 -13.63 24.11 -18.97
C GLY A 129 -13.25 22.66 -19.28
N LYS A 130 -12.44 22.43 -20.32
CA LYS A 130 -11.89 21.09 -20.62
C LYS A 130 -10.70 20.79 -19.69
N GLY A 131 -9.98 21.82 -19.29
CA GLY A 131 -8.91 21.76 -18.29
C GLY A 131 -7.62 21.12 -18.79
N THR A 132 -6.85 20.55 -17.86
CA THR A 132 -5.54 19.93 -18.15
C THR A 132 -5.66 18.41 -18.23
N VAL A 133 -5.20 17.81 -19.33
CA VAL A 133 -4.98 16.37 -19.45
C VAL A 133 -3.50 16.06 -19.27
N ILE A 134 -3.19 15.03 -18.49
CA ILE A 134 -1.83 14.56 -18.22
C ILE A 134 -1.73 13.09 -18.65
N ILE A 135 -0.84 12.80 -19.60
CA ILE A 135 -0.59 11.44 -20.10
C ILE A 135 0.58 10.84 -19.31
N GLY A 136 0.31 9.87 -18.44
CA GLY A 136 1.28 9.19 -17.58
C GLY A 136 1.05 9.46 -16.09
N GLY A 137 1.24 8.44 -15.24
CA GLY A 137 1.07 8.50 -13.78
C GLY A 137 2.38 8.62 -12.97
N GLY A 138 3.45 9.19 -13.54
CA GLY A 138 4.78 9.25 -12.93
C GLY A 138 5.03 10.45 -12.00
N SER A 139 6.28 10.59 -11.55
CA SER A 139 6.75 11.70 -10.67
C SER A 139 6.33 13.09 -11.17
N GLY A 140 6.48 13.34 -12.47
CA GLY A 140 6.11 14.62 -13.08
C GLY A 140 4.60 14.90 -13.08
N ALA A 141 3.77 13.87 -13.29
CA ALA A 141 2.32 14.03 -13.21
C ALA A 141 1.86 14.33 -11.77
N PHE A 142 2.45 13.66 -10.78
CA PHE A 142 2.20 13.91 -9.37
C PHE A 142 2.57 15.35 -8.98
N GLN A 143 3.80 15.79 -9.29
CA GLN A 143 4.27 17.14 -8.96
C GLN A 143 3.57 18.24 -9.76
N ALA A 144 3.12 17.95 -11.00
CA ALA A 144 2.27 18.87 -11.76
C ALA A 144 0.89 19.04 -11.11
N VAL A 145 0.24 17.95 -10.67
CA VAL A 145 -1.03 18.00 -9.92
C VAL A 145 -0.91 18.87 -8.67
N GLU A 146 0.15 18.71 -7.88
CA GLU A 146 0.36 19.55 -6.68
C GLU A 146 0.61 21.00 -7.07
N SER A 147 1.58 21.26 -7.95
CA SER A 147 1.97 22.63 -8.34
C SER A 147 0.82 23.41 -8.98
N LEU A 148 -0.01 22.78 -9.83
CA LEU A 148 -1.22 23.40 -10.38
C LEU A 148 -2.14 23.94 -9.27
N ARG A 149 -2.39 23.16 -8.21
CA ARG A 149 -3.30 23.55 -7.12
C ARG A 149 -2.66 24.47 -6.08
N GLU A 150 -1.35 24.33 -5.85
CA GLU A 150 -0.56 25.27 -5.03
C GLU A 150 -0.57 26.68 -5.65
N HIS A 151 -0.45 26.80 -6.98
CA HIS A 151 -0.43 28.08 -7.69
C HIS A 151 -1.81 28.56 -8.18
N GLY A 152 -2.90 27.90 -7.73
CA GLY A 152 -4.28 28.39 -7.88
C GLY A 152 -5.00 28.06 -9.18
N TYR A 153 -4.53 27.09 -9.97
CA TYR A 153 -5.25 26.60 -11.15
C TYR A 153 -6.59 25.95 -10.75
N LYS A 154 -7.70 26.44 -11.33
CA LYS A 154 -9.07 26.07 -10.91
C LYS A 154 -9.81 25.09 -11.82
N PHE A 155 -9.31 24.80 -13.01
CA PHE A 155 -10.01 23.96 -13.99
C PHE A 155 -9.83 22.45 -13.69
N PRO A 156 -10.58 21.55 -14.34
CA PRO A 156 -10.41 20.11 -14.17
C PRO A 156 -8.98 19.65 -14.48
N ILE A 157 -8.53 18.60 -13.80
CA ILE A 157 -7.29 17.88 -14.13
C ILE A 157 -7.64 16.41 -14.33
N THR A 158 -7.29 15.84 -15.49
CA THR A 158 -7.44 14.41 -15.77
C THR A 158 -6.06 13.78 -15.97
N VAL A 159 -5.75 12.74 -15.18
CA VAL A 159 -4.50 11.97 -15.31
C VAL A 159 -4.84 10.62 -15.91
N ILE A 160 -4.28 10.31 -17.08
CA ILE A 160 -4.47 9.04 -17.79
C ILE A 160 -3.21 8.19 -17.60
N SER A 161 -3.34 6.98 -17.06
CA SER A 161 -2.19 6.12 -16.77
C SER A 161 -2.46 4.66 -17.13
N LYS A 162 -1.56 4.06 -17.90
CA LYS A 162 -1.55 2.61 -18.19
C LYS A 162 -1.31 1.76 -16.94
N GLU A 163 -0.71 2.33 -15.90
CA GLU A 163 -0.52 1.63 -14.62
C GLU A 163 -1.82 1.63 -13.79
N PRO A 164 -2.24 0.49 -13.21
CA PRO A 164 -3.55 0.32 -12.55
C PRO A 164 -3.57 0.85 -11.10
N HIS A 165 -2.79 1.88 -10.80
CA HIS A 165 -2.66 2.46 -9.46
C HIS A 165 -2.35 3.97 -9.53
N ALA A 166 -2.54 4.67 -8.42
CA ALA A 166 -2.10 6.06 -8.25
C ALA A 166 -0.56 6.18 -8.39
N PRO A 167 0.00 7.40 -8.56
CA PRO A 167 1.43 7.62 -8.64
C PRO A 167 2.20 7.03 -7.45
N ILE A 168 3.22 6.24 -7.77
CA ILE A 168 4.06 5.51 -6.82
C ILE A 168 5.49 6.03 -6.80
N ASP A 169 6.17 5.84 -5.67
CA ASP A 169 7.61 5.91 -5.53
C ASP A 169 8.30 4.78 -6.31
N ARG A 170 8.52 5.00 -7.60
CA ARG A 170 9.18 4.02 -8.48
C ARG A 170 10.61 3.70 -8.02
N THR A 171 11.26 4.58 -7.27
CA THR A 171 12.68 4.43 -6.89
C THR A 171 12.92 3.30 -5.89
N LYS A 172 11.88 2.87 -5.17
CA LYS A 172 11.90 1.73 -4.23
C LYS A 172 11.79 0.36 -4.91
N LEU A 173 11.31 0.29 -6.16
CA LEU A 173 11.13 -0.98 -6.87
C LEU A 173 12.44 -1.74 -7.02
N SER A 174 13.50 -1.09 -7.50
CA SER A 174 14.82 -1.71 -7.70
C SER A 174 15.60 -1.89 -6.39
N LYS A 175 15.49 -0.92 -5.46
CA LYS A 175 16.29 -0.87 -4.22
C LYS A 175 15.82 -1.81 -3.11
N ALA A 176 14.50 -1.98 -2.97
CA ALA A 176 13.88 -2.74 -1.89
C ALA A 176 12.99 -3.90 -2.38
N LEU A 177 12.84 -4.05 -3.70
CA LEU A 177 11.99 -5.06 -4.36
C LEU A 177 10.56 -5.11 -3.78
N ILE A 178 9.97 -3.93 -3.54
CA ILE A 178 8.60 -3.82 -3.04
C ILE A 178 7.62 -4.18 -4.17
N THR A 179 6.91 -5.29 -4.00
CA THR A 179 5.97 -5.86 -4.97
C THR A 179 4.52 -5.36 -4.81
N ASP A 180 4.28 -4.48 -3.84
CA ASP A 180 2.96 -3.99 -3.45
C ASP A 180 2.84 -2.50 -3.78
N ALA A 181 1.93 -2.16 -4.71
CA ALA A 181 1.71 -0.78 -5.14
C ALA A 181 1.19 0.12 -4.01
N SER A 182 0.40 -0.42 -3.07
CA SER A 182 -0.20 0.38 -1.98
C SER A 182 0.87 1.00 -1.08
N LYS A 183 1.90 0.21 -0.74
CA LYS A 183 3.07 0.60 0.06
C LYS A 183 4.03 1.55 -0.66
N LEU A 184 3.73 1.90 -1.92
CA LEU A 184 4.53 2.80 -2.75
C LEU A 184 3.78 4.07 -3.16
N GLN A 185 2.45 4.14 -2.99
CA GLN A 185 1.67 5.32 -3.36
C GLN A 185 2.10 6.53 -2.53
N TRP A 186 2.34 7.66 -3.20
CA TRP A 186 2.64 8.93 -2.51
C TRP A 186 1.38 9.63 -1.99
N LYS A 187 0.25 9.45 -2.68
CA LYS A 187 -1.11 9.88 -2.28
C LYS A 187 -2.10 8.86 -2.83
N THR A 188 -3.21 8.63 -2.12
CA THR A 188 -4.25 7.67 -2.55
C THR A 188 -5.05 8.20 -3.75
N PRO A 189 -5.80 7.34 -4.48
CA PRO A 189 -6.78 7.81 -5.47
C PRO A 189 -7.84 8.75 -4.86
N ALA A 190 -8.19 8.55 -3.58
CA ALA A 190 -9.12 9.40 -2.85
C ALA A 190 -8.53 10.79 -2.57
N ASP A 191 -7.27 10.88 -2.11
CA ASP A 191 -6.55 12.16 -1.93
C ASP A 191 -6.55 12.97 -3.23
N LEU A 192 -6.15 12.35 -4.33
CA LEU A 192 -6.05 13.01 -5.65
C LEU A 192 -7.41 13.56 -6.10
N LYS A 193 -8.49 12.79 -5.91
CA LYS A 193 -9.85 13.22 -6.25
C LYS A 193 -10.38 14.32 -5.33
N ILE A 194 -10.27 14.13 -4.00
CA ILE A 194 -10.93 14.99 -3.00
C ILE A 194 -10.14 16.28 -2.76
N LYS A 195 -8.81 16.18 -2.60
CA LYS A 195 -7.96 17.32 -2.21
C LYS A 195 -7.46 18.10 -3.43
N TYR A 196 -7.26 17.44 -4.57
CA TYR A 196 -6.70 18.06 -5.79
C TYR A 196 -7.67 18.09 -6.98
N GLY A 197 -8.90 17.59 -6.85
CA GLY A 197 -9.89 17.62 -7.94
C GLY A 197 -9.45 16.85 -9.19
N VAL A 198 -8.72 15.74 -9.03
CA VAL A 198 -8.17 14.95 -10.14
C VAL A 198 -9.08 13.81 -10.54
N ASN A 199 -9.38 13.72 -11.83
CA ASN A 199 -9.96 12.55 -12.48
C ASN A 199 -8.84 11.57 -12.88
N LEU A 200 -8.58 10.54 -12.07
CA LEU A 200 -7.55 9.54 -12.33
C LEU A 200 -8.12 8.37 -13.16
N ARG A 201 -7.77 8.33 -14.45
CA ARG A 201 -8.05 7.23 -15.39
C ARG A 201 -6.88 6.23 -15.36
N ALA A 202 -6.78 5.46 -14.26
CA ALA A 202 -5.75 4.42 -14.08
C ALA A 202 -6.11 3.09 -14.78
N GLY A 203 -5.10 2.36 -15.25
CA GLY A 203 -5.26 1.14 -16.05
C GLY A 203 -5.69 1.38 -17.50
N VAL A 204 -5.54 2.60 -18.03
CA VAL A 204 -6.02 3.02 -19.37
C VAL A 204 -4.84 3.46 -20.24
N THR A 205 -4.75 2.95 -21.46
CA THR A 205 -3.69 3.33 -22.42
C THR A 205 -4.15 4.45 -23.34
N VAL A 206 -3.27 5.43 -23.57
CA VAL A 206 -3.43 6.39 -24.67
C VAL A 206 -2.88 5.78 -25.95
N THR A 207 -3.65 5.84 -27.03
CA THR A 207 -3.33 5.26 -28.34
C THR A 207 -2.99 6.31 -29.40
N SER A 208 -3.51 7.54 -29.26
CA SER A 208 -3.17 8.68 -30.12
C SER A 208 -3.42 10.02 -29.41
N VAL A 209 -2.85 11.10 -29.96
CA VAL A 209 -3.12 12.49 -29.60
C VAL A 209 -3.45 13.25 -30.89
N GLU A 210 -4.49 14.08 -30.88
CA GLU A 210 -4.93 14.83 -32.05
C GLU A 210 -4.92 16.33 -31.76
N LEU A 211 -3.98 17.03 -32.40
CA LEU A 211 -3.69 18.44 -32.15
C LEU A 211 -4.74 19.42 -32.70
N GLN A 212 -5.52 19.04 -33.71
CA GLN A 212 -6.55 19.89 -34.30
C GLN A 212 -7.79 19.98 -33.39
N ASP A 213 -8.37 18.83 -33.05
CA ASP A 213 -9.54 18.73 -32.17
C ASP A 213 -9.18 18.87 -30.68
N ARG A 214 -7.89 18.95 -30.34
CA ARG A 214 -7.32 18.95 -28.99
C ARG A 214 -7.87 17.80 -28.14
N ARG A 215 -7.76 16.57 -28.63
CA ARG A 215 -8.23 15.35 -27.95
C ARG A 215 -7.15 14.28 -27.80
N VAL A 216 -7.33 13.43 -26.79
CA VAL A 216 -6.52 12.25 -26.51
C VAL A 216 -7.38 11.00 -26.71
N ILE A 217 -6.89 10.03 -27.49
CA ILE A 217 -7.62 8.81 -27.87
C ILE A 217 -7.17 7.65 -26.98
N LEU A 218 -8.13 6.80 -26.58
CA LEU A 218 -7.93 5.71 -25.63
C LEU A 218 -7.99 4.33 -26.30
N ASP A 219 -7.66 3.28 -25.55
CA ASP A 219 -7.56 1.90 -26.03
C ASP A 219 -8.90 1.18 -26.26
N ASP A 220 -10.05 1.76 -25.88
CA ASP A 220 -11.38 1.23 -26.23
C ASP A 220 -11.93 1.73 -27.58
N GLY A 221 -11.26 2.69 -28.23
CA GLY A 221 -11.64 3.27 -29.51
C GLY A 221 -12.98 4.01 -29.53
N LYS A 222 -13.55 4.36 -28.38
CA LYS A 222 -14.87 5.00 -28.24
C LYS A 222 -14.89 6.17 -27.27
N ASP A 223 -14.08 6.11 -26.22
CA ASP A 223 -13.89 7.20 -25.27
C ASP A 223 -12.67 8.05 -25.67
N ASN A 224 -12.82 9.37 -25.62
CA ASN A 224 -11.78 10.33 -25.97
C ASN A 224 -11.90 11.58 -25.08
N ILE A 225 -10.76 12.14 -24.70
CA ILE A 225 -10.71 13.21 -23.70
C ILE A 225 -10.15 14.47 -24.34
N VAL A 226 -11.01 15.48 -24.47
CA VAL A 226 -10.69 16.80 -25.02
C VAL A 226 -10.03 17.66 -23.94
N TYR A 227 -9.07 18.52 -24.30
CA TYR A 227 -8.29 19.34 -23.37
C TYR A 227 -8.22 20.82 -23.75
N ASP A 228 -7.92 21.66 -22.77
CA ASP A 228 -7.45 23.03 -22.99
C ASP A 228 -5.90 23.07 -22.94
N LYS A 229 -5.30 22.31 -22.01
CA LYS A 229 -3.84 22.11 -21.90
C LYS A 229 -3.49 20.61 -21.83
N LEU A 230 -2.38 20.20 -22.44
CA LEU A 230 -1.90 18.81 -22.47
C LEU A 230 -0.47 18.70 -21.91
N ILE A 231 -0.25 17.79 -20.96
CA ILE A 231 1.07 17.44 -20.42
C ILE A 231 1.42 16.01 -20.81
N ILE A 232 2.47 15.84 -21.60
CA ILE A 232 2.99 14.55 -22.07
C ILE A 232 4.07 14.07 -21.09
N ALA A 233 3.73 13.09 -20.25
CA ALA A 233 4.57 12.56 -19.17
C ALA A 233 4.65 11.01 -19.11
N PRO A 234 4.66 10.24 -20.23
CA PRO A 234 4.55 8.78 -20.19
C PRO A 234 5.83 8.10 -19.66
N GLY A 235 6.95 8.82 -19.58
CA GLY A 235 8.25 8.29 -19.16
C GLY A 235 8.92 7.42 -20.23
N GLY A 236 9.79 6.50 -19.81
CA GLY A 236 10.46 5.53 -20.69
C GLY A 236 9.98 4.07 -20.55
N THR A 237 10.09 3.33 -21.65
CA THR A 237 9.90 1.88 -21.77
C THR A 237 11.27 1.18 -21.76
N PRO A 238 11.47 0.07 -21.01
CA PRO A 238 12.72 -0.71 -21.09
C PRO A 238 13.03 -1.22 -22.49
N ARG A 239 14.31 -1.15 -22.89
CA ARG A 239 14.78 -1.76 -24.13
C ARG A 239 14.93 -3.27 -23.96
N LYS A 240 14.71 -4.01 -25.06
CA LYS A 240 15.18 -5.38 -25.28
C LYS A 240 16.31 -5.34 -26.31
N LEU A 241 17.24 -6.30 -26.25
CA LEU A 241 18.21 -6.49 -27.33
C LEU A 241 17.55 -7.28 -28.48
N PRO A 242 17.85 -6.98 -29.75
CA PRO A 242 17.35 -7.74 -30.90
C PRO A 242 18.16 -9.05 -31.07
N ILE A 243 17.99 -9.99 -30.15
CA ILE A 243 18.69 -11.29 -30.11
C ILE A 243 17.70 -12.46 -30.02
N PRO A 244 18.07 -13.67 -30.51
CA PRO A 244 17.23 -14.86 -30.35
C PRO A 244 16.96 -15.17 -28.87
N GLY A 245 15.73 -15.62 -28.57
CA GLY A 245 15.30 -15.99 -27.22
C GLY A 245 14.89 -14.84 -26.30
N VAL A 246 14.89 -13.58 -26.77
CA VAL A 246 14.58 -12.40 -25.94
C VAL A 246 13.13 -12.32 -25.44
N ASP A 247 12.22 -13.12 -26.01
CA ASP A 247 10.79 -13.18 -25.65
C ASP A 247 10.39 -14.45 -24.85
N LEU A 248 11.36 -15.23 -24.36
CA LEU A 248 11.11 -16.34 -23.43
C LEU A 248 10.52 -15.82 -22.10
N GLN A 249 9.62 -16.58 -21.47
CA GLN A 249 8.71 -16.05 -20.43
C GLN A 249 9.40 -15.62 -19.12
N ASN A 250 10.61 -16.12 -18.86
CA ASN A 250 11.48 -15.78 -17.74
C ASN A 250 12.61 -14.79 -18.11
N VAL A 251 12.54 -14.15 -19.29
CA VAL A 251 13.40 -13.03 -19.68
C VAL A 251 12.67 -11.73 -19.34
N TYR A 252 13.02 -11.14 -18.21
CA TYR A 252 12.34 -9.98 -17.65
C TYR A 252 13.05 -8.66 -18.03
N THR A 253 12.27 -7.61 -18.28
CA THR A 253 12.70 -6.22 -18.12
C THR A 253 12.16 -5.68 -16.80
N PHE A 254 12.56 -4.46 -16.40
CA PHE A 254 12.16 -3.91 -15.10
C PHE A 254 11.77 -2.42 -15.17
N ARG A 255 10.48 -2.10 -14.94
CA ARG A 255 10.00 -0.70 -14.85
C ARG A 255 8.86 -0.50 -13.85
N GLY A 256 7.97 -1.47 -13.67
CA GLY A 256 6.76 -1.32 -12.85
C GLY A 256 6.57 -2.39 -11.78
N VAL A 257 5.53 -2.24 -10.95
CA VAL A 257 5.18 -3.18 -9.87
C VAL A 257 4.96 -4.60 -10.39
N HIS A 258 4.45 -4.74 -11.62
CA HIS A 258 4.24 -6.03 -12.27
C HIS A 258 5.56 -6.75 -12.61
N ASP A 259 6.65 -6.03 -12.86
CA ASP A 259 7.99 -6.61 -13.07
C ASP A 259 8.65 -6.98 -11.74
N ALA A 260 8.49 -6.13 -10.73
CA ALA A 260 8.92 -6.45 -9.36
C ALA A 260 8.29 -7.76 -8.87
N LYS A 261 6.99 -7.99 -9.15
CA LYS A 261 6.32 -9.26 -8.86
C LYS A 261 6.92 -10.46 -9.61
N LYS A 262 7.28 -10.32 -10.89
CA LYS A 262 7.94 -11.40 -11.67
C LYS A 262 9.31 -11.74 -11.07
N VAL A 263 10.16 -10.73 -10.85
CA VAL A 263 11.52 -10.90 -10.32
C VAL A 263 11.51 -11.48 -8.91
N ASP A 264 10.66 -10.97 -8.01
CA ASP A 264 10.51 -11.50 -6.64
C ASP A 264 10.02 -12.96 -6.60
N SER A 265 9.17 -13.35 -7.57
CA SER A 265 8.68 -14.72 -7.70
C SER A 265 9.72 -15.69 -8.25
N ALA A 266 10.62 -15.21 -9.14
CA ALA A 266 11.68 -16.02 -9.73
C ALA A 266 12.90 -16.17 -8.80
N ALA A 267 13.25 -15.12 -8.07
CA ALA A 267 14.41 -15.04 -7.18
C ALA A 267 14.24 -15.83 -5.86
N THR A 268 14.18 -17.16 -6.00
CA THR A 268 14.07 -18.14 -4.91
C THR A 268 15.43 -18.79 -4.60
N GLU A 269 15.59 -19.29 -3.37
CA GLU A 269 16.84 -19.86 -2.86
C GLU A 269 17.35 -20.99 -3.78
N GLY A 270 18.64 -20.94 -4.13
CA GLY A 270 19.29 -21.91 -5.03
C GLY A 270 19.11 -21.67 -6.54
N LYS A 271 18.40 -20.61 -6.97
CA LYS A 271 18.25 -20.27 -8.40
C LYS A 271 19.44 -19.51 -8.97
N LYS A 272 19.70 -19.64 -10.28
CA LYS A 272 20.72 -18.86 -11.02
C LYS A 272 20.07 -17.70 -11.79
N VAL A 273 20.66 -16.51 -11.73
CA VAL A 273 20.21 -15.34 -12.51
C VAL A 273 21.34 -14.76 -13.35
N VAL A 274 21.02 -14.46 -14.61
CA VAL A 274 21.89 -13.68 -15.52
C VAL A 274 21.28 -12.30 -15.73
N PHE A 275 22.04 -11.25 -15.45
CA PHE A 275 21.74 -9.87 -15.81
C PHE A 275 22.41 -9.52 -17.13
N ILE A 276 21.67 -8.86 -18.04
CA ILE A 276 22.18 -8.34 -19.31
C ILE A 276 22.18 -6.80 -19.23
N GLY A 277 23.37 -6.21 -19.26
CA GLY A 277 23.64 -4.78 -19.08
C GLY A 277 23.86 -4.40 -17.60
N SER A 278 24.93 -3.67 -17.30
CA SER A 278 25.33 -3.28 -15.92
C SER A 278 24.74 -1.96 -15.40
N SER A 279 23.59 -1.51 -15.94
CA SER A 279 23.01 -0.20 -15.59
C SER A 279 22.53 -0.10 -14.13
N PHE A 280 22.20 1.13 -13.69
CA PHE A 280 21.77 1.40 -12.31
C PHE A 280 20.62 0.50 -11.84
N ILE A 281 19.67 0.17 -12.72
CA ILE A 281 18.55 -0.72 -12.40
C ILE A 281 19.02 -2.17 -12.21
N SER A 282 19.91 -2.67 -13.09
CA SER A 282 20.50 -4.00 -12.92
C SER A 282 21.27 -4.11 -11.61
N MET A 283 22.14 -3.15 -11.30
CA MET A 283 23.03 -3.26 -10.14
C MET A 283 22.33 -2.99 -8.79
N GLU A 284 21.28 -2.17 -8.78
CA GLU A 284 20.37 -2.09 -7.62
C GLU A 284 19.62 -3.42 -7.41
N LEU A 285 19.18 -4.08 -8.49
CA LEU A 285 18.55 -5.40 -8.39
C LEU A 285 19.54 -6.48 -7.98
N VAL A 286 20.79 -6.47 -8.46
CA VAL A 286 21.88 -7.32 -7.95
C VAL A 286 22.00 -7.15 -6.43
N THR A 287 22.10 -5.90 -5.95
CA THR A 287 22.14 -5.58 -4.50
C THR A 287 20.92 -6.09 -3.73
N ALA A 288 19.73 -6.04 -4.32
CA ALA A 288 18.50 -6.55 -3.71
C ALA A 288 18.43 -8.09 -3.72
N LEU A 289 18.93 -8.74 -4.77
CA LEU A 289 18.86 -10.19 -4.97
C LEU A 289 19.99 -10.97 -4.29
N SER A 290 21.16 -10.38 -4.02
CA SER A 290 22.23 -11.01 -3.20
C SER A 290 21.70 -11.50 -1.85
N LYS A 291 20.65 -10.87 -1.31
CA LYS A 291 19.98 -11.23 -0.05
C LYS A 291 19.06 -12.46 -0.15
N ARG A 292 18.91 -13.08 -1.33
CA ARG A 292 17.98 -14.20 -1.61
C ARG A 292 18.65 -15.58 -1.67
N LYS A 293 19.96 -15.68 -1.40
CA LYS A 293 20.75 -16.92 -1.50
C LYS A 293 20.59 -17.63 -2.86
N LEU A 294 20.80 -16.86 -3.93
CA LEU A 294 20.85 -17.40 -5.29
C LEU A 294 22.13 -18.24 -5.47
N ALA A 295 22.09 -19.26 -6.33
CA ALA A 295 23.23 -20.14 -6.59
C ALA A 295 24.31 -19.47 -7.45
N SER A 296 23.92 -18.51 -8.30
CA SER A 296 24.83 -17.52 -8.88
C SER A 296 24.08 -16.24 -9.25
N ILE A 297 24.81 -15.13 -9.28
CA ILE A 297 24.40 -13.86 -9.85
C ILE A 297 25.49 -13.46 -10.84
N ASP A 298 25.17 -13.58 -12.13
CA ASP A 298 26.08 -13.30 -13.24
C ASP A 298 25.62 -12.02 -13.95
N VAL A 299 26.54 -11.11 -14.27
CA VAL A 299 26.25 -9.79 -14.88
C VAL A 299 27.08 -9.63 -16.16
N ILE A 300 26.42 -9.44 -17.30
CA ILE A 300 27.06 -9.24 -18.60
C ILE A 300 27.08 -7.75 -18.95
N GLY A 301 28.25 -7.21 -19.30
CA GLY A 301 28.47 -5.82 -19.71
C GLY A 301 29.27 -5.72 -21.01
N MET A 302 29.03 -4.70 -21.83
CA MET A 302 29.76 -4.45 -23.08
C MET A 302 30.96 -3.50 -22.88
N GLU A 303 30.81 -2.61 -21.90
CA GLU A 303 31.80 -1.74 -21.30
C GLU A 303 32.94 -2.51 -20.58
N GLU A 304 34.05 -1.83 -20.27
CA GLU A 304 35.16 -2.43 -19.49
C GLU A 304 34.82 -2.48 -17.99
N TYR A 305 34.28 -1.38 -17.47
CA TYR A 305 33.76 -1.30 -16.10
C TYR A 305 32.30 -0.84 -16.05
N PRO A 306 31.49 -1.37 -15.11
CA PRO A 306 30.11 -0.91 -14.93
C PRO A 306 30.08 0.59 -14.65
N PHE A 307 29.10 1.28 -15.23
CA PHE A 307 28.92 2.74 -15.15
C PHE A 307 30.02 3.62 -15.76
N GLU A 308 31.05 3.10 -16.45
CA GLU A 308 32.21 3.92 -16.83
C GLU A 308 31.88 5.19 -17.65
N VAL A 309 30.84 5.12 -18.50
CA VAL A 309 30.33 6.24 -19.30
C VAL A 309 29.73 7.38 -18.45
N VAL A 310 29.24 7.08 -17.24
CA VAL A 310 28.54 8.03 -16.35
C VAL A 310 29.41 8.44 -15.15
N LEU A 311 30.23 7.52 -14.64
CA LEU A 311 31.01 7.71 -13.41
C LEU A 311 32.54 7.67 -13.60
N GLY A 312 33.02 7.31 -14.79
CA GLY A 312 34.44 7.10 -15.06
C GLY A 312 34.95 5.71 -14.65
N LYS A 313 35.99 5.24 -15.35
CA LYS A 313 36.55 3.88 -15.17
C LYS A 313 36.96 3.56 -13.73
N GLN A 314 37.64 4.48 -13.03
CA GLN A 314 38.12 4.23 -11.67
C GLN A 314 36.98 4.03 -10.67
N VAL A 315 35.86 4.75 -10.82
CA VAL A 315 34.66 4.54 -9.98
C VAL A 315 33.95 3.24 -10.36
N GLY A 316 33.83 2.94 -11.65
CA GLY A 316 33.28 1.68 -12.13
C GLY A 316 34.07 0.45 -11.65
N ALA A 317 35.39 0.52 -11.65
CA ALA A 317 36.28 -0.52 -11.15
C ALA A 317 36.10 -0.77 -9.64
N GLY A 318 36.03 0.29 -8.83
CA GLY A 318 35.73 0.18 -7.40
C GLY A 318 34.37 -0.47 -7.12
N LEU A 319 33.33 -0.04 -7.85
CA LEU A 319 31.98 -0.62 -7.76
C LEU A 319 31.95 -2.10 -8.19
N LYS A 320 32.64 -2.46 -9.28
CA LYS A 320 32.80 -3.85 -9.73
C LYS A 320 33.45 -4.72 -8.66
N LYS A 321 34.61 -4.29 -8.14
CA LYS A 321 35.37 -4.98 -7.08
C LYS A 321 34.54 -5.16 -5.81
N PHE A 322 33.76 -4.15 -5.42
CA PHE A 322 32.82 -4.26 -4.31
C PHE A 322 31.77 -5.35 -4.57
N HIS A 323 31.10 -5.36 -5.73
CA HIS A 323 30.10 -6.38 -6.03
C HIS A 323 30.69 -7.79 -6.17
N GLU A 324 31.91 -7.93 -6.69
CA GLU A 324 32.64 -9.21 -6.74
C GLU A 324 32.93 -9.75 -5.33
N SER A 325 33.26 -8.88 -4.37
CA SER A 325 33.40 -9.29 -2.95
C SER A 325 32.09 -9.84 -2.34
N GLN A 326 30.94 -9.54 -2.94
CA GLN A 326 29.62 -10.04 -2.54
C GLN A 326 29.18 -11.29 -3.34
N GLY A 327 30.09 -11.91 -4.10
CA GLY A 327 29.84 -13.14 -4.87
C GLY A 327 29.18 -12.94 -6.24
N VAL A 328 29.12 -11.70 -6.74
CA VAL A 328 28.64 -11.39 -8.10
C VAL A 328 29.74 -11.72 -9.11
N LYS A 329 29.39 -12.36 -10.21
CA LYS A 329 30.31 -12.61 -11.33
C LYS A 329 30.08 -11.60 -12.45
N PHE A 330 31.15 -11.00 -12.97
CA PHE A 330 31.06 -10.05 -14.07
C PHE A 330 31.71 -10.60 -15.35
N HIS A 331 30.94 -10.52 -16.44
CA HIS A 331 31.31 -10.88 -17.79
C HIS A 331 31.35 -9.57 -18.59
N MET A 332 32.43 -8.80 -18.43
CA MET A 332 32.61 -7.48 -19.05
C MET A 332 33.16 -7.60 -20.48
N GLN A 333 33.16 -6.50 -21.25
CA GLN A 333 33.61 -6.47 -22.65
C GLN A 333 32.98 -7.58 -23.52
N SER A 334 31.73 -7.93 -23.22
CA SER A 334 31.10 -9.17 -23.65
C SER A 334 29.79 -8.92 -24.40
N LYS A 335 29.59 -9.68 -25.49
CA LYS A 335 28.42 -9.56 -26.34
C LYS A 335 27.54 -10.80 -26.20
N VAL A 336 26.29 -10.60 -25.77
CA VAL A 336 25.28 -11.66 -25.79
C VAL A 336 24.91 -11.98 -27.23
N GLU A 337 25.00 -13.25 -27.60
CA GLU A 337 24.66 -13.75 -28.94
C GLU A 337 23.20 -14.17 -29.01
N LYS A 338 22.74 -14.94 -28.01
CA LYS A 338 21.40 -15.53 -27.92
C LYS A 338 21.08 -15.95 -26.49
N ILE A 339 19.80 -16.01 -26.17
CA ILE A 339 19.27 -16.70 -25.00
C ILE A 339 18.74 -18.06 -25.47
N VAL A 340 19.18 -19.15 -24.84
CA VAL A 340 18.85 -20.52 -25.26
C VAL A 340 17.70 -21.05 -24.38
N PRO A 341 16.63 -21.61 -24.97
CA PRO A 341 15.56 -22.22 -24.20
C PRO A 341 16.02 -23.44 -23.39
N ARG A 342 15.25 -23.84 -22.37
CA ARG A 342 15.44 -25.11 -21.67
C ARG A 342 15.01 -26.29 -22.54
N GLU A 343 15.68 -27.43 -22.36
CA GLU A 343 15.29 -28.70 -23.01
C GLU A 343 13.94 -29.24 -22.48
N ASP A 344 13.64 -29.01 -21.20
CA ASP A 344 12.39 -29.48 -20.54
C ASP A 344 11.22 -28.48 -20.63
N ASP A 345 11.49 -27.20 -20.92
CA ASP A 345 10.47 -26.19 -21.24
C ASP A 345 11.03 -25.14 -22.23
N PRO A 346 10.82 -25.34 -23.55
CA PRO A 346 11.28 -24.40 -24.57
C PRO A 346 10.63 -23.00 -24.54
N SER A 347 9.69 -22.73 -23.63
CA SER A 347 9.14 -21.38 -23.41
C SER A 347 9.93 -20.56 -22.38
N LEU A 348 10.89 -21.18 -21.71
CA LEU A 348 11.75 -20.60 -20.68
C LEU A 348 13.21 -20.63 -21.13
N ALA A 349 13.97 -19.58 -20.85
CA ALA A 349 15.43 -19.55 -20.92
C ALA A 349 16.04 -20.54 -19.94
N GLY A 350 17.04 -21.30 -20.41
CA GLY A 350 17.89 -22.19 -19.60
C GLY A 350 19.35 -21.74 -19.55
N SER A 351 19.80 -20.95 -20.54
CA SER A 351 21.12 -20.33 -20.55
C SER A 351 21.20 -19.09 -21.45
N VAL A 352 22.29 -18.34 -21.28
CA VAL A 352 22.66 -17.19 -22.12
C VAL A 352 24.01 -17.49 -22.75
N VAL A 353 24.12 -17.32 -24.08
CA VAL A 353 25.38 -17.52 -24.82
C VAL A 353 26.06 -16.17 -25.03
N VAL A 354 27.33 -16.09 -24.65
CA VAL A 354 28.11 -14.86 -24.60
C VAL A 354 29.57 -15.18 -24.90
N ASN A 355 30.14 -14.54 -25.93
CA ASN A 355 31.51 -14.77 -26.40
C ASN A 355 31.87 -16.27 -26.58
N GLY A 356 30.92 -17.11 -27.02
CA GLY A 356 31.06 -18.56 -27.11
C GLY A 356 30.91 -19.37 -25.80
N GLU A 357 30.90 -18.74 -24.62
CA GLU A 357 30.56 -19.39 -23.35
C GLU A 357 29.03 -19.51 -23.18
N THR A 358 28.56 -20.50 -22.39
CA THR A 358 27.14 -20.73 -22.09
C THR A 358 26.87 -20.64 -20.59
N LEU A 359 26.31 -19.51 -20.15
CA LEU A 359 25.97 -19.24 -18.75
C LEU A 359 24.59 -19.79 -18.40
N LEU A 360 24.50 -20.78 -17.50
CA LEU A 360 23.23 -21.40 -17.06
C LEU A 360 22.37 -20.43 -16.24
N ALA A 361 21.10 -20.28 -16.61
CA ALA A 361 20.15 -19.34 -16.00
C ALA A 361 18.79 -19.99 -15.71
N ASP A 362 18.22 -19.77 -14.53
CA ASP A 362 16.81 -20.08 -14.26
C ASP A 362 15.88 -18.94 -14.68
N PHE A 363 16.39 -17.71 -14.73
CA PHE A 363 15.73 -16.52 -15.26
C PHE A 363 16.78 -15.47 -15.67
N VAL A 364 16.38 -14.53 -16.52
CA VAL A 364 17.25 -13.48 -17.07
C VAL A 364 16.63 -12.12 -16.81
N ILE A 365 17.43 -11.11 -16.47
CA ILE A 365 16.98 -9.73 -16.29
C ILE A 365 17.74 -8.81 -17.25
N MET A 366 17.03 -8.10 -18.12
CA MET A 366 17.61 -7.13 -19.05
C MET A 366 17.47 -5.71 -18.51
N GLY A 367 18.61 -5.06 -18.30
CA GLY A 367 18.73 -3.65 -17.88
C GLY A 367 19.50 -2.80 -18.89
N VAL A 368 19.29 -3.04 -20.19
CA VAL A 368 19.98 -2.37 -21.32
C VAL A 368 19.42 -0.98 -21.64
N GLY A 369 19.07 -0.20 -20.61
CA GLY A 369 18.50 1.14 -20.72
C GLY A 369 17.01 1.21 -21.09
N VAL A 370 16.50 2.44 -21.27
CA VAL A 370 15.11 2.72 -21.69
C VAL A 370 15.07 3.53 -22.99
N ALA A 371 13.90 3.61 -23.60
CA ALA A 371 13.58 4.54 -24.68
C ALA A 371 12.35 5.37 -24.28
N PRO A 372 12.21 6.64 -24.72
CA PRO A 372 10.98 7.42 -24.57
C PRO A 372 9.73 6.63 -24.95
N ALA A 373 8.68 6.67 -24.13
CA ALA A 373 7.43 5.96 -24.37
C ALA A 373 6.49 6.77 -25.29
N THR A 374 6.98 7.16 -26.47
CA THR A 374 6.36 8.13 -27.40
C THR A 374 5.75 7.51 -28.65
N GLU A 375 5.69 6.18 -28.75
CA GLU A 375 5.16 5.45 -29.92
C GLU A 375 3.78 5.93 -30.38
N PHE A 376 2.88 6.25 -29.45
CA PHE A 376 1.53 6.75 -29.70
C PHE A 376 1.47 8.17 -30.32
N LEU A 377 2.61 8.85 -30.44
CA LEU A 377 2.70 10.20 -31.01
C LEU A 377 3.12 10.22 -32.48
N LYS A 378 3.56 9.09 -33.07
CA LYS A 378 4.06 9.05 -34.47
C LYS A 378 3.10 9.61 -35.51
N SER A 379 1.79 9.51 -35.27
CA SER A 379 0.73 10.03 -36.15
C SER A 379 0.03 11.30 -35.62
N SER A 380 0.54 11.90 -34.53
CA SER A 380 -0.12 13.02 -33.83
C SER A 380 0.15 14.40 -34.44
N GLY A 381 1.17 14.52 -35.30
CA GLY A 381 1.71 15.81 -35.75
C GLY A 381 2.68 16.48 -34.76
N ILE A 382 3.05 15.81 -33.67
CA ILE A 382 4.19 16.19 -32.82
C ILE A 382 5.46 15.59 -33.44
N GLU A 383 6.46 16.43 -33.74
CA GLU A 383 7.77 15.95 -34.22
C GLU A 383 8.53 15.24 -33.09
N LEU A 384 9.12 14.08 -33.39
CA LEU A 384 9.90 13.28 -32.45
C LEU A 384 11.37 13.27 -32.86
N GLU A 385 12.25 13.59 -31.91
CA GLU A 385 13.69 13.64 -32.12
C GLU A 385 14.33 12.28 -32.36
N LYS A 386 15.58 12.28 -32.84
CA LYS A 386 16.36 11.05 -33.07
C LYS A 386 16.50 10.25 -31.76
N GLY A 387 15.75 9.15 -31.65
CA GLY A 387 15.63 8.34 -30.43
C GLY A 387 14.30 8.49 -29.68
N GLY A 388 13.32 9.21 -30.22
CA GLY A 388 11.93 9.30 -29.73
C GLY A 388 11.68 10.39 -28.69
N GLY A 389 12.62 11.29 -28.44
CA GLY A 389 12.42 12.41 -27.50
C GLY A 389 11.50 13.50 -28.07
N ILE A 390 11.08 14.43 -27.21
CA ILE A 390 10.26 15.60 -27.57
C ILE A 390 11.02 16.85 -27.15
N GLU A 391 11.35 17.72 -28.11
CA GLU A 391 12.03 19.00 -27.82
C GLU A 391 11.07 20.01 -27.16
N VAL A 392 11.51 20.60 -26.05
CA VAL A 392 10.78 21.62 -25.30
C VAL A 392 11.64 22.85 -25.00
N ASP A 393 10.99 23.99 -24.81
CA ASP A 393 11.65 25.23 -24.36
C ASP A 393 11.93 25.25 -22.85
N GLU A 394 12.50 26.37 -22.37
CA GLU A 394 12.77 26.60 -20.96
C GLU A 394 11.51 26.62 -20.05
N TYR A 395 10.30 26.76 -20.62
CA TYR A 395 9.01 26.68 -19.92
C TYR A 395 8.33 25.32 -20.09
N LEU A 396 9.03 24.35 -20.71
CA LEU A 396 8.62 22.98 -21.00
C LEU A 396 7.48 22.86 -22.03
N ARG A 397 7.24 23.91 -22.84
CA ARG A 397 6.33 23.89 -24.00
C ARG A 397 6.99 23.14 -25.16
N VAL A 398 6.25 22.31 -25.89
CA VAL A 398 6.78 21.60 -27.06
C VAL A 398 6.96 22.57 -28.22
N VAL A 399 8.20 22.73 -28.71
CA VAL A 399 8.54 23.79 -29.67
C VAL A 399 8.18 23.45 -31.11
N LYS A 400 8.25 22.17 -31.48
CA LYS A 400 7.97 21.68 -32.84
C LYS A 400 6.49 21.35 -33.05
N LEU A 401 5.65 22.37 -33.03
CA LEU A 401 4.19 22.26 -33.21
C LEU A 401 3.61 23.34 -34.14
N PRO A 402 2.42 23.10 -34.73
CA PRO A 402 1.62 24.17 -35.33
C PRO A 402 1.35 25.29 -34.32
N ALA A 403 1.51 26.55 -34.74
CA ALA A 403 1.51 27.72 -33.85
C ALA A 403 0.32 27.80 -32.88
N ALA A 404 -0.88 27.41 -33.31
CA ALA A 404 -2.10 27.38 -32.49
C ALA A 404 -2.06 26.43 -31.27
N ASN A 405 -1.00 25.62 -31.11
CA ASN A 405 -0.85 24.64 -30.04
C ASN A 405 0.41 24.81 -29.18
N ILE A 406 1.36 25.70 -29.54
CA ILE A 406 2.62 25.90 -28.80
C ILE A 406 2.38 26.28 -27.33
N GLU A 407 1.39 27.12 -27.04
CA GLU A 407 1.05 27.50 -25.66
C GLU A 407 0.27 26.42 -24.87
N ASN A 408 -0.14 25.33 -25.52
CA ASN A 408 -1.14 24.41 -25.02
C ASN A 408 -0.62 22.98 -24.79
N VAL A 409 0.57 22.64 -25.27
CA VAL A 409 1.14 21.29 -25.19
C VAL A 409 2.55 21.34 -24.60
N PHE A 410 2.79 20.51 -23.58
CA PHE A 410 4.02 20.46 -22.78
C PHE A 410 4.52 19.01 -22.71
N ALA A 411 5.83 18.81 -22.52
CA ALA A 411 6.40 17.47 -22.28
C ALA A 411 7.38 17.47 -21.10
N ILE A 412 7.32 16.43 -20.25
CA ILE A 412 8.06 16.37 -18.98
C ILE A 412 8.65 14.98 -18.65
N GLY A 413 9.76 14.97 -17.91
CA GLY A 413 10.45 13.73 -17.51
C GLY A 413 11.17 13.05 -18.67
N ASP A 414 11.31 11.71 -18.61
CA ASP A 414 12.20 10.90 -19.47
C ASP A 414 12.06 11.12 -21.00
N VAL A 415 10.94 11.69 -21.46
CA VAL A 415 10.69 12.01 -22.88
C VAL A 415 11.22 13.38 -23.32
N ALA A 416 11.37 14.33 -22.40
CA ALA A 416 11.62 15.73 -22.71
C ALA A 416 13.11 16.00 -22.98
N ILE A 417 13.41 16.56 -24.14
CA ILE A 417 14.70 17.15 -24.50
C ILE A 417 14.58 18.64 -24.22
N TYR A 418 15.38 19.16 -23.28
CA TYR A 418 15.21 20.50 -22.73
C TYR A 418 16.55 21.22 -22.58
N PRO A 419 16.58 22.57 -22.49
CA PRO A 419 17.81 23.33 -22.31
C PRO A 419 18.37 23.16 -20.90
N GLN A 420 19.62 22.71 -20.77
CA GLN A 420 20.37 22.66 -19.52
C GLN A 420 21.76 23.25 -19.74
N ALA A 421 22.10 24.32 -19.01
CA ALA A 421 23.42 24.97 -19.06
C ALA A 421 23.92 25.37 -20.47
N GLY A 422 23.02 25.53 -21.44
CA GLY A 422 23.32 25.88 -22.84
C GLY A 422 23.34 24.71 -23.83
N GLU A 423 23.18 23.46 -23.37
CA GLU A 423 23.05 22.26 -24.21
C GLU A 423 21.60 21.73 -24.16
N LEU A 424 21.09 21.15 -25.26
CA LEU A 424 19.83 20.39 -25.25
C LEU A 424 20.09 18.98 -24.73
N VAL A 425 19.42 18.59 -23.65
CA VAL A 425 19.68 17.31 -22.95
C VAL A 425 18.38 16.55 -22.67
N ARG A 426 18.49 15.22 -22.55
CA ARG A 426 17.39 14.33 -22.12
C ARG A 426 17.83 13.54 -20.90
N ILE A 427 17.23 13.78 -19.74
CA ILE A 427 17.70 13.26 -18.45
C ILE A 427 16.64 12.38 -17.79
N GLU A 428 16.88 11.07 -17.79
CA GLU A 428 15.93 10.00 -17.42
C GLU A 428 15.80 9.79 -15.89
N HIS A 429 15.61 10.87 -15.11
CA HIS A 429 15.70 10.82 -13.65
C HIS A 429 14.45 11.28 -12.90
N TRP A 430 14.15 10.59 -11.78
CA TRP A 430 12.94 10.77 -10.96
C TRP A 430 12.77 12.17 -10.35
N ASN A 431 13.89 12.77 -9.92
CA ASN A 431 13.96 14.16 -9.42
C ASN A 431 13.64 15.15 -10.56
N VAL A 432 14.30 14.99 -11.70
CA VAL A 432 14.13 15.85 -12.90
C VAL A 432 12.68 15.80 -13.37
N ALA A 433 12.11 14.61 -13.56
CA ALA A 433 10.69 14.46 -13.91
C ALA A 433 9.76 15.17 -12.92
N GLY A 434 10.02 15.07 -11.61
CA GLY A 434 9.25 15.77 -10.58
C GLY A 434 9.40 17.29 -10.64
N ASN A 435 10.62 17.80 -10.85
CA ASN A 435 10.89 19.23 -10.95
C ASN A 435 10.34 19.85 -12.25
N HIS A 436 10.36 19.11 -13.37
CA HIS A 436 9.60 19.48 -14.57
C HIS A 436 8.10 19.58 -14.26
N GLY A 437 7.56 18.63 -13.49
CA GLY A 437 6.18 18.67 -12.97
C GLY A 437 5.88 19.95 -12.19
N ARG A 438 6.74 20.31 -11.22
CA ARG A 438 6.58 21.56 -10.46
C ARG A 438 6.61 22.79 -11.37
N ALA A 439 7.57 22.87 -12.31
CA ALA A 439 7.71 23.99 -13.23
C ALA A 439 6.52 24.14 -14.19
N VAL A 440 6.11 23.07 -14.88
CA VAL A 440 4.98 23.12 -15.82
C VAL A 440 3.66 23.47 -15.12
N GLY A 441 3.49 23.05 -13.86
CA GLY A 441 2.35 23.44 -13.03
C GLY A 441 2.30 24.95 -12.76
N LYS A 442 3.45 25.60 -12.51
CA LYS A 442 3.53 27.07 -12.40
C LYS A 442 3.21 27.75 -13.72
N THR A 443 3.80 27.29 -14.83
CA THR A 443 3.57 27.82 -16.18
C THR A 443 2.08 27.79 -16.57
N ILE A 444 1.41 26.65 -16.38
CA ILE A 444 -0.03 26.51 -16.68
C ILE A 444 -0.91 27.31 -15.71
N ALA A 445 -0.48 27.52 -14.47
CA ALA A 445 -1.15 28.40 -13.50
C ALA A 445 -0.90 29.90 -13.72
N GLY A 446 -0.23 30.29 -14.81
CA GLY A 446 0.03 31.69 -15.16
C GLY A 446 1.24 32.32 -14.47
N GLN A 447 2.15 31.51 -13.92
CA GLN A 447 3.39 31.95 -13.26
C GLN A 447 4.63 31.29 -13.93
N PRO A 448 4.86 31.50 -15.24
CA PRO A 448 5.97 30.88 -15.96
C PRO A 448 7.34 31.26 -15.37
N GLN A 449 8.23 30.27 -15.27
CA GLN A 449 9.62 30.45 -14.84
C GLN A 449 10.52 29.50 -15.66
N PRO A 450 11.69 29.96 -16.16
CA PRO A 450 12.65 29.10 -16.85
C PRO A 450 13.15 27.94 -16.00
N PHE A 451 13.24 26.75 -16.60
CA PHE A 451 13.73 25.53 -15.93
C PHE A 451 15.26 25.52 -15.82
N VAL A 452 15.79 26.15 -14.78
CA VAL A 452 17.23 26.31 -14.53
C VAL A 452 17.77 25.42 -13.39
N LYS A 453 17.10 24.29 -13.09
CA LYS A 453 17.45 23.45 -11.95
C LYS A 453 18.62 22.53 -12.27
N THR A 454 19.61 22.44 -11.36
CA THR A 454 20.66 21.41 -11.43
C THR A 454 20.02 20.03 -11.19
N PRO A 455 20.15 19.05 -12.11
CA PRO A 455 19.59 17.72 -11.92
C PRO A 455 20.33 16.97 -10.80
N VAL A 456 19.60 16.25 -9.94
CA VAL A 456 20.16 15.46 -8.82
C VAL A 456 19.64 14.02 -8.88
N PHE A 457 20.51 13.04 -8.63
CA PHE A 457 20.09 11.64 -8.48
C PHE A 457 20.84 10.89 -7.38
N TRP A 458 20.30 9.73 -7.01
CA TRP A 458 20.89 8.81 -6.05
C TRP A 458 20.67 7.36 -6.49
N SER A 459 21.57 6.46 -6.07
CA SER A 459 21.47 5.03 -6.34
C SER A 459 22.03 4.19 -5.18
N ALA A 460 21.50 2.98 -4.99
CA ALA A 460 21.87 2.09 -3.89
C ALA A 460 22.70 0.89 -4.37
N GLN A 461 24.00 1.12 -4.56
CA GLN A 461 24.97 0.12 -5.05
C GLN A 461 25.72 -0.48 -3.87
N GLY A 462 25.00 -1.22 -3.03
CA GLY A 462 25.44 -1.58 -1.66
C GLY A 462 25.44 -0.37 -0.71
N GLN A 463 26.17 0.69 -1.06
CA GLN A 463 26.18 2.00 -0.40
C GLN A 463 25.40 3.05 -1.22
N GLN A 464 25.14 4.22 -0.62
CA GLN A 464 24.42 5.32 -1.26
C GLN A 464 25.35 6.15 -2.14
N LEU A 465 25.24 5.99 -3.46
CA LEU A 465 25.79 6.90 -4.46
C LEU A 465 24.86 8.12 -4.58
N ARG A 466 25.44 9.33 -4.65
CA ARG A 466 24.73 10.57 -4.99
C ARG A 466 25.43 11.25 -6.16
N TYR A 467 24.68 12.01 -6.95
CA TYR A 467 25.18 12.73 -8.13
C TYR A 467 24.37 14.01 -8.36
N CYS A 468 25.02 15.10 -8.80
CA CYS A 468 24.37 16.30 -9.31
C CYS A 468 25.08 16.85 -10.56
N GLY A 469 24.34 17.51 -11.46
CA GLY A 469 24.87 18.15 -12.67
C GLY A 469 24.77 17.27 -13.92
N TYR A 470 25.54 17.58 -14.96
CA TYR A 470 25.54 16.81 -16.21
C TYR A 470 26.95 16.74 -16.80
N ALA A 471 27.46 15.52 -16.99
CA ALA A 471 28.84 15.25 -17.42
C ALA A 471 28.95 14.41 -18.71
N ALA A 472 27.97 14.47 -19.61
CA ALA A 472 28.15 13.84 -20.92
C ALA A 472 29.19 14.63 -21.73
N GLY A 473 30.25 13.92 -22.17
CA GLY A 473 31.42 14.55 -22.78
C GLY A 473 32.19 15.43 -21.80
N HIS A 474 32.53 14.89 -20.61
CA HIS A 474 33.55 15.47 -19.74
C HIS A 474 34.96 15.08 -20.21
N ASP A 475 35.94 15.91 -19.91
CA ASP A 475 37.32 15.79 -20.38
C ASP A 475 38.28 15.24 -19.30
N ASP A 476 37.96 15.47 -18.01
CA ASP A 476 38.77 15.08 -16.84
C ASP A 476 37.86 14.75 -15.64
N ILE A 477 38.35 13.92 -14.69
CA ILE A 477 37.67 13.59 -13.44
C ILE A 477 38.63 13.71 -12.27
N ILE A 478 38.36 14.64 -11.35
CA ILE A 478 39.13 14.77 -10.10
C ILE A 478 38.50 13.84 -9.07
N ILE A 479 39.24 12.86 -8.55
CA ILE A 479 38.78 11.97 -7.50
C ILE A 479 39.49 12.29 -6.18
N LYS A 480 38.71 12.52 -5.11
CA LYS A 480 39.17 12.61 -3.72
C LYS A 480 38.65 11.40 -2.94
N GLY A 481 39.50 10.74 -2.16
CA GLY A 481 39.17 9.48 -1.47
C GLY A 481 39.40 8.24 -2.34
N ASN A 482 38.91 7.08 -1.91
CA ASN A 482 39.13 5.79 -2.57
C ASN A 482 37.80 5.16 -3.05
N PRO A 483 37.58 5.01 -4.37
CA PRO A 483 36.41 4.32 -4.89
C PRO A 483 36.31 2.84 -4.50
N GLU A 484 37.42 2.13 -4.24
CA GLU A 484 37.39 0.73 -3.80
C GLU A 484 36.85 0.58 -2.37
N GLU A 485 37.08 1.57 -1.50
CA GLU A 485 36.52 1.65 -0.15
C GLU A 485 35.07 2.16 -0.14
N MET A 486 34.47 2.38 -1.32
CA MET A 486 33.13 2.94 -1.48
C MET A 486 33.00 4.33 -0.80
N LYS A 487 34.11 5.08 -0.72
CA LYS A 487 34.20 6.37 -0.01
C LYS A 487 35.02 7.38 -0.82
N PHE A 488 34.33 8.12 -1.67
CA PHE A 488 34.95 9.05 -2.61
C PHE A 488 34.05 10.26 -2.94
N ILE A 489 34.67 11.28 -3.53
CA ILE A 489 34.03 12.37 -4.26
C ILE A 489 34.69 12.40 -5.64
N ALA A 490 33.90 12.47 -6.72
CA ALA A 490 34.37 12.60 -8.09
C ALA A 490 33.78 13.88 -8.71
N TYR A 491 34.65 14.81 -9.14
CA TYR A 491 34.28 16.06 -9.78
C TYR A 491 34.54 15.95 -11.29
N TYR A 492 33.49 16.07 -12.11
CA TYR A 492 33.58 15.91 -13.57
C TYR A 492 33.83 17.27 -14.22
N VAL A 493 34.92 17.36 -14.98
CA VAL A 493 35.40 18.60 -15.59
C VAL A 493 35.11 18.59 -17.08
N LYS A 494 34.47 19.63 -17.60
CA LYS A 494 34.22 19.88 -19.02
C LYS A 494 34.67 21.29 -19.35
N GLN A 495 35.52 21.47 -20.36
CA GLN A 495 36.07 22.76 -20.80
C GLN A 495 36.64 23.62 -19.65
N GLY A 496 37.39 22.99 -18.73
CA GLY A 496 38.03 23.66 -17.60
C GLY A 496 37.09 24.10 -16.46
N LYS A 497 35.83 23.67 -16.46
CA LYS A 497 34.86 23.91 -15.38
C LYS A 497 34.33 22.59 -14.82
N VAL A 498 34.03 22.54 -13.52
CA VAL A 498 33.30 21.40 -12.95
C VAL A 498 31.82 21.52 -13.34
N VAL A 499 31.27 20.49 -13.98
CA VAL A 499 29.89 20.47 -14.50
C VAL A 499 28.99 19.43 -13.80
N ALA A 500 29.59 18.50 -13.08
CA ALA A 500 28.89 17.55 -12.21
C ALA A 500 29.76 17.11 -11.03
N VAL A 501 29.13 16.56 -10.00
CA VAL A 501 29.80 15.91 -8.86
C VAL A 501 29.06 14.62 -8.51
N ALA A 502 29.82 13.54 -8.30
CA ALA A 502 29.35 12.32 -7.66
C ALA A 502 30.00 12.17 -6.27
N SER A 503 29.31 11.52 -5.34
CA SER A 503 29.93 11.14 -4.06
C SER A 503 29.32 9.87 -3.48
N MET A 504 30.10 9.18 -2.66
CA MET A 504 29.67 8.08 -1.83
C MET A 504 30.30 8.23 -0.43
N GLN A 505 29.49 8.07 0.62
CA GLN A 505 29.88 8.28 2.03
C GLN A 505 30.48 9.68 2.35
N ASN A 506 30.11 10.72 1.59
CA ASN A 506 30.59 12.10 1.77
C ASN A 506 29.42 13.12 1.73
N ASP A 507 28.38 12.88 2.53
CA ASP A 507 27.24 13.80 2.65
C ASP A 507 27.64 15.06 3.46
N PRO A 508 27.23 16.29 3.07
CA PRO A 508 26.26 16.63 2.03
C PRO A 508 26.89 17.15 0.71
N VAL A 509 28.11 16.74 0.35
CA VAL A 509 28.91 17.37 -0.75
C VAL A 509 28.14 17.53 -2.06
N VAL A 510 27.35 16.54 -2.49
CA VAL A 510 26.54 16.63 -3.72
C VAL A 510 25.39 17.66 -3.60
N SER A 511 24.75 17.79 -2.44
CA SER A 511 23.73 18.83 -2.23
C SER A 511 24.35 20.23 -2.21
N ALA A 512 25.57 20.37 -1.69
CA ALA A 512 26.31 21.63 -1.71
C ALA A 512 26.78 21.99 -3.14
N ALA A 513 27.34 21.02 -3.87
CA ALA A 513 27.72 21.18 -5.26
C ALA A 513 26.52 21.57 -6.15
N SER A 514 25.34 21.02 -5.90
CA SER A 514 24.11 21.37 -6.64
C SER A 514 23.75 22.86 -6.51
N GLU A 515 23.84 23.43 -5.30
CA GLU A 515 23.59 24.86 -5.08
C GLU A 515 24.77 25.74 -5.54
N LEU A 516 26.02 25.30 -5.40
CA LEU A 516 27.18 26.02 -5.96
C LEU A 516 27.14 26.10 -7.49
N LEU A 517 26.68 25.05 -8.17
CA LEU A 517 26.43 25.05 -9.62
C LEU A 517 25.28 26.02 -9.98
N ARG A 518 24.18 26.03 -9.20
CA ARG A 518 23.06 26.99 -9.38
C ARG A 518 23.51 28.44 -9.22
N LEU A 519 24.39 28.71 -8.27
CA LEU A 519 24.85 30.06 -7.91
C LEU A 519 26.08 30.54 -8.72
N GLY A 520 26.69 29.67 -9.53
CA GLY A 520 27.92 29.99 -10.27
C GLY A 520 29.17 30.10 -9.38
N LEU A 521 29.14 29.51 -8.18
CA LEU A 521 30.19 29.58 -7.15
C LEU A 521 31.04 28.30 -7.05
N MET A 522 30.82 27.34 -7.95
CA MET A 522 31.53 26.07 -7.96
C MET A 522 33.05 26.28 -8.12
N PRO A 523 33.90 25.76 -7.21
CA PRO A 523 35.34 25.89 -7.30
C PRO A 523 35.92 25.39 -8.64
N SER A 524 36.99 26.03 -9.08
CA SER A 524 37.70 25.62 -10.29
C SER A 524 38.39 24.25 -10.13
N PRO A 525 38.64 23.53 -11.24
CA PRO A 525 39.38 22.27 -11.20
C PRO A 525 40.76 22.37 -10.52
N ASN A 526 41.45 23.50 -10.68
CA ASN A 526 42.75 23.73 -10.05
C ASN A 526 42.62 23.85 -8.54
N GLU A 527 41.76 24.73 -8.03
CA GLU A 527 41.54 24.86 -6.58
C GLU A 527 41.17 23.52 -5.91
N LEU A 528 40.39 22.68 -6.59
CA LEU A 528 40.04 21.36 -6.09
C LEU A 528 41.24 20.40 -6.05
N LYS A 529 42.12 20.43 -7.08
CA LYS A 529 43.40 19.70 -7.11
C LYS A 529 44.37 20.21 -6.04
N ASP A 530 44.40 21.52 -5.81
CA ASP A 530 45.16 22.22 -4.75
C ASP A 530 44.58 21.98 -3.33
N GLY A 531 43.57 21.11 -3.20
CA GLY A 531 43.07 20.61 -1.93
C GLY A 531 41.82 21.31 -1.39
N LYS A 532 41.37 22.44 -1.97
CA LYS A 532 40.22 23.24 -1.49
C LYS A 532 39.01 22.35 -1.19
N ASP A 533 38.41 22.55 -0.03
CA ASP A 533 37.14 21.93 0.34
C ASP A 533 35.98 22.67 -0.35
N LEU A 534 35.01 21.89 -0.84
CA LEU A 534 33.78 22.42 -1.39
C LEU A 534 32.86 22.94 -0.28
N LEU A 535 32.87 22.30 0.89
CA LEU A 535 32.02 22.68 2.03
C LEU A 535 32.51 23.94 2.76
N SER A 536 33.73 24.42 2.48
CA SER A 536 34.24 25.69 3.01
C SER A 536 33.90 26.90 2.15
N VAL A 537 33.14 26.73 1.06
CA VAL A 537 32.62 27.86 0.27
C VAL A 537 31.35 28.38 0.95
N ASP A 538 31.32 29.67 1.30
CA ASP A 538 30.15 30.27 1.92
C ASP A 538 29.03 30.49 0.89
N ILE A 539 27.93 29.75 1.07
CA ILE A 539 26.69 29.81 0.28
C ILE A 539 25.62 30.67 1.00
N SER A 540 25.86 30.99 2.28
CA SER A 540 24.88 31.53 3.21
C SER A 540 24.83 33.06 3.24
N SER A 541 25.92 33.75 2.91
CA SER A 541 26.00 35.22 2.85
C SER A 541 25.74 35.83 1.46
N VAL A 542 25.51 34.99 0.44
CA VAL A 542 25.50 35.40 -0.97
C VAL A 542 24.18 36.09 -1.34
N SER A 543 24.18 37.42 -1.27
CA SER A 543 23.02 38.25 -1.65
C SER A 543 22.77 38.22 -3.16
N PHE A 544 21.54 37.85 -3.56
CA PHE A 544 21.12 37.80 -4.95
C PHE A 544 20.95 39.19 -5.56
N TRP A 545 21.67 39.47 -6.63
CA TRP A 545 21.26 40.47 -7.63
C TRP A 545 20.46 39.75 -8.71
N VAL A 546 19.14 39.91 -8.72
CA VAL A 546 18.29 39.39 -9.80
C VAL A 546 18.58 40.19 -11.07
N PHE A 547 19.35 39.60 -11.98
CA PHE A 547 19.51 40.07 -13.35
C PHE A 547 18.46 39.38 -14.23
N ASP A 548 17.27 39.97 -14.31
CA ASP A 548 16.26 39.56 -15.29
C ASP A 548 16.80 39.85 -16.71
N PHE A 549 17.22 38.80 -17.41
CA PHE A 549 17.54 38.85 -18.84
C PHE A 549 16.25 38.77 -19.66
N VAL A 550 15.49 39.87 -19.69
CA VAL A 550 14.43 40.04 -20.68
C VAL A 550 15.06 40.35 -22.03
N PHE A 551 14.83 39.50 -23.03
CA PHE A 551 15.10 39.83 -24.42
C PHE A 551 14.00 40.81 -24.92
N GLU A 552 14.30 42.11 -24.90
CA GLU A 552 13.45 43.10 -25.57
C GLU A 552 13.55 42.94 -27.09
N ASN A 553 12.47 42.48 -27.71
CA ASN A 553 12.15 42.75 -29.12
C ASN A 553 10.89 43.63 -29.17
N ASP A 554 11.12 44.92 -29.39
CA ASP A 554 10.23 45.84 -30.13
C ASP A 554 8.70 45.76 -29.93
N GLN A 555 8.14 46.67 -29.13
CA GLN A 555 7.17 47.72 -29.53
C GLN A 555 6.18 48.17 -28.41
N ILE A 556 6.30 49.44 -28.02
CA ILE A 556 5.22 50.41 -27.70
C ILE A 556 4.36 50.28 -26.40
N SER A 557 4.43 51.37 -25.62
CA SER A 557 3.46 51.92 -24.64
C SER A 557 2.85 51.03 -23.53
N GLY A 558 3.60 50.89 -22.44
CA GLY A 558 3.31 51.70 -21.24
C GLY A 558 2.27 51.21 -20.23
N LEU A 559 2.75 50.62 -19.13
CA LEU A 559 2.25 50.90 -17.77
C LEU A 559 3.43 50.82 -16.78
N GLY A 560 3.53 51.78 -15.86
CA GLY A 560 4.73 51.94 -15.01
C GLY A 560 4.73 51.08 -13.75
N PHE A 561 5.75 50.24 -13.56
CA PHE A 561 5.99 49.50 -12.32
C PHE A 561 7.03 50.18 -11.42
N LYS A 562 6.81 50.15 -10.09
CA LYS A 562 7.72 50.70 -9.08
C LYS A 562 8.81 49.71 -8.71
N LEU A 563 10.07 50.04 -9.01
CA LEU A 563 11.24 49.31 -8.51
C LEU A 563 11.57 49.78 -7.08
N TYR A 564 11.46 48.90 -6.08
CA TYR A 564 12.01 49.16 -4.75
C TYR A 564 13.54 48.98 -4.78
N GLN A 565 14.29 50.03 -4.46
CA GLN A 565 15.76 49.99 -4.45
C GLN A 565 16.33 49.70 -3.06
N LEU A 566 17.35 48.84 -3.03
CA LEU A 566 18.41 48.89 -2.02
C LEU A 566 19.77 48.84 -2.73
N LEU A 567 20.33 50.01 -3.02
CA LEU A 567 21.77 50.17 -3.28
C LEU A 567 22.45 50.65 -1.99
N PRO A 568 23.71 50.27 -1.71
CA PRO A 568 24.45 50.79 -0.56
C PRO A 568 24.48 52.33 -0.52
N ALA A 569 24.17 52.88 0.66
CA ALA A 569 24.15 54.32 0.90
C ALA A 569 25.53 54.99 0.70
N SER A 570 26.62 54.22 0.83
CA SER A 570 28.01 54.66 0.70
C SER A 570 28.48 54.98 -0.72
N TRP A 571 27.72 54.62 -1.77
CA TRP A 571 28.17 54.80 -3.15
C TRP A 571 27.87 56.20 -3.73
N SER A 572 28.90 56.86 -4.26
CA SER A 572 28.76 58.19 -4.86
C SER A 572 27.93 58.19 -6.15
N ARG A 573 27.40 59.36 -6.52
CA ARG A 573 26.62 59.57 -7.75
C ARG A 573 27.45 59.28 -9.01
N SER A 574 28.78 59.45 -8.92
CA SER A 574 29.77 59.19 -9.96
C SER A 574 29.90 57.71 -10.31
N ASP A 575 29.96 56.85 -9.29
CA ASP A 575 30.23 55.42 -9.45
C ASP A 575 29.00 54.70 -10.03
N LYS A 576 27.83 55.12 -9.56
CA LYS A 576 26.51 54.76 -10.11
C LYS A 576 26.35 55.13 -11.60
N LEU A 577 27.08 56.14 -12.09
CA LEU A 577 27.12 56.49 -13.52
C LEU A 577 28.13 55.66 -14.32
N LYS A 578 29.32 55.40 -13.78
CA LYS A 578 30.37 54.61 -14.47
C LYS A 578 29.91 53.19 -14.79
N PHE A 579 29.17 52.56 -13.89
CA PHE A 579 28.68 51.18 -14.07
C PHE A 579 27.77 51.02 -15.30
N LYS A 580 26.92 52.02 -15.60
CA LYS A 580 25.98 51.98 -16.74
C LYS A 580 26.62 52.00 -18.13
N ARG A 581 27.90 52.39 -18.27
CA ARG A 581 28.55 52.60 -19.58
C ARG A 581 29.37 51.42 -20.13
N LYS A 582 29.42 50.27 -19.45
CA LYS A 582 30.44 49.23 -19.71
C LYS A 582 29.96 47.84 -20.18
N LYS A 583 28.69 47.67 -20.57
CA LYS A 583 28.14 46.42 -21.16
C LYS A 583 27.22 46.72 -22.36
N LEU A 584 27.77 46.83 -23.58
CA LEU A 584 26.99 46.81 -24.83
C LEU A 584 27.88 46.60 -26.08
N THR A 585 28.45 45.40 -26.24
CA THR A 585 29.22 45.01 -27.45
C THR A 585 29.40 43.48 -27.53
N VAL A 586 29.42 42.91 -28.75
CA VAL A 586 29.79 41.50 -29.08
C VAL A 586 28.73 40.45 -28.63
N LEU A 587 28.33 39.41 -29.38
CA LEU A 587 28.86 38.69 -30.58
C LEU A 587 27.71 38.28 -31.56
N HIS A 588 28.03 37.68 -32.70
CA HIS A 588 27.09 37.22 -33.75
C HIS A 588 27.72 36.10 -34.63
N ARG A 589 26.90 35.25 -35.30
CA ARG A 589 27.19 34.30 -36.44
C ARG A 589 27.56 32.79 -36.26
N HIS A 590 26.74 31.95 -36.93
CA HIS A 590 27.05 30.88 -37.94
C HIS A 590 27.29 29.37 -37.62
N HIS A 591 26.27 28.55 -37.91
CA HIS A 591 26.10 27.58 -39.05
C HIS A 591 26.93 26.28 -39.30
N VAL A 592 26.24 25.29 -39.93
CA VAL A 592 26.66 24.25 -40.95
C VAL A 592 27.31 22.92 -40.47
N VAL A 593 27.11 21.70 -41.05
CA VAL A 593 26.00 21.03 -41.82
C VAL A 593 26.27 19.50 -42.11
N HIS A 594 25.22 18.62 -42.20
CA HIS A 594 25.11 17.25 -42.82
C HIS A 594 26.14 16.10 -42.48
N ASN A 595 26.02 14.78 -42.83
CA ASN A 595 25.05 13.98 -43.64
C ASN A 595 24.91 12.45 -43.23
N TYR A 596 24.08 11.69 -43.96
CA TYR A 596 23.79 10.20 -43.92
C TYR A 596 24.69 9.38 -44.93
N PRO A 597 24.51 8.08 -45.37
CA PRO A 597 23.36 7.12 -45.35
C PRO A 597 23.58 5.55 -45.21
N ASP A 598 22.45 4.78 -45.14
CA ASP A 598 22.00 3.42 -45.65
C ASP A 598 22.91 2.14 -45.66
N ASP A 599 22.51 0.84 -45.84
CA ASP A 599 21.24 0.02 -45.93
C ASP A 599 21.53 -1.47 -45.43
N GLY A 600 20.86 -2.63 -45.69
CA GLY A 600 19.62 -3.02 -46.41
C GLY A 600 19.35 -4.56 -46.63
N GLY A 601 18.11 -5.04 -46.37
CA GLY A 601 17.43 -6.26 -46.94
C GLY A 601 17.87 -7.71 -46.59
N ILE A 602 17.18 -8.82 -46.97
CA ILE A 602 15.79 -9.08 -47.49
C ILE A 602 15.43 -10.63 -47.55
N ASN A 603 14.15 -11.04 -47.36
CA ASN A 603 13.45 -12.32 -47.74
C ASN A 603 13.86 -13.74 -47.19
N ALA A 604 13.04 -14.83 -47.19
CA ALA A 604 11.56 -15.04 -47.21
C ALA A 604 11.10 -16.55 -47.00
N ALA A 605 9.78 -16.76 -46.74
CA ALA A 605 8.92 -17.97 -46.95
C ALA A 605 8.90 -19.19 -45.97
N GLY A 606 7.77 -19.95 -45.98
CA GLY A 606 7.40 -21.11 -45.11
C GLY A 606 7.10 -22.43 -45.89
N PRO A 607 6.16 -23.35 -45.51
CA PRO A 607 5.03 -23.24 -44.54
C PRO A 607 4.63 -24.47 -43.64
N SER A 608 3.74 -24.23 -42.66
CA SER A 608 2.66 -25.06 -42.01
C SER A 608 2.70 -26.61 -41.85
N VAL A 609 2.37 -27.12 -40.63
CA VAL A 609 1.15 -27.92 -40.24
C VAL A 609 1.25 -28.45 -38.76
N LEU A 610 0.12 -28.74 -38.09
CA LEU A 610 -0.02 -29.24 -36.69
C LEU A 610 -0.59 -30.68 -36.61
N PRO A 611 -0.37 -31.45 -35.51
CA PRO A 611 -1.44 -31.64 -34.50
C PRO A 611 -0.95 -31.78 -33.02
N THR A 612 -1.84 -32.16 -32.09
CA THR A 612 -1.78 -31.87 -30.63
C THR A 612 -1.92 -33.14 -29.72
N PRO A 613 -2.12 -33.02 -28.38
CA PRO A 613 -1.18 -33.23 -27.26
C PRO A 613 -1.21 -34.65 -26.58
N PRO A 614 -0.55 -34.85 -25.42
CA PRO A 614 -1.36 -35.11 -24.20
C PRO A 614 -0.81 -34.65 -22.82
N VAL A 615 -1.75 -34.18 -21.97
CA VAL A 615 -1.94 -34.41 -20.51
C VAL A 615 -0.78 -34.22 -19.49
N ALA A 616 -1.08 -33.50 -18.40
CA ALA A 616 -0.16 -33.21 -17.27
C ALA A 616 -0.42 -34.04 -16.00
N SER A 617 0.53 -34.02 -15.04
CA SER A 617 0.40 -34.63 -13.69
C SER A 617 0.42 -33.57 -12.56
N ARG A 618 -0.18 -33.89 -11.40
CA ARG A 618 -0.35 -32.98 -10.25
C ARG A 618 0.48 -33.41 -9.03
N LYS A 619 0.97 -32.44 -8.23
CA LYS A 619 1.46 -32.63 -6.85
C LYS A 619 0.65 -31.79 -5.83
N ARG A 620 0.79 -32.11 -4.55
CA ARG A 620 -0.11 -31.70 -3.43
C ARG A 620 -0.18 -30.18 -3.17
N LYS A 621 -1.33 -29.70 -2.69
CA LYS A 621 -1.54 -28.36 -2.11
C LYS A 621 -1.16 -28.30 -0.62
N ARG A 622 -0.83 -27.11 -0.15
CA ARG A 622 -0.65 -26.70 1.26
C ARG A 622 -1.99 -26.17 1.82
N ALA A 623 -2.15 -26.13 3.14
CA ALA A 623 -3.37 -25.62 3.80
C ALA A 623 -3.66 -24.14 3.43
N GLN A 624 -4.95 -23.78 3.39
CA GLN A 624 -5.39 -22.42 3.05
C GLN A 624 -5.37 -21.52 4.29
N GLN A 625 -4.71 -20.36 4.18
CA GLN A 625 -4.93 -19.23 5.08
C GLN A 625 -6.11 -18.40 4.54
N TYR A 626 -6.98 -17.93 5.44
CA TYR A 626 -8.06 -17.00 5.10
C TYR A 626 -7.58 -15.56 5.28
N THR A 627 -7.51 -14.80 4.20
CA THR A 627 -7.20 -13.36 4.23
C THR A 627 -8.49 -12.55 4.13
N VAL A 628 -8.85 -11.86 5.22
CA VAL A 628 -9.85 -10.79 5.22
C VAL A 628 -9.24 -9.56 4.53
N SER A 629 -9.89 -9.02 3.50
CA SER A 629 -9.48 -7.74 2.91
C SER A 629 -10.12 -6.56 3.65
N TYR A 630 -9.51 -5.39 3.51
CA TYR A 630 -10.01 -4.15 4.09
C TYR A 630 -9.59 -2.97 3.22
N SER A 631 -10.43 -1.96 3.22
CA SER A 631 -10.24 -0.71 2.50
C SER A 631 -10.06 0.43 3.50
N GLU A 632 -9.30 1.44 3.13
CA GLU A 632 -9.07 2.62 3.96
C GLU A 632 -9.80 3.79 3.32
N VAL A 633 -10.78 4.34 4.04
CA VAL A 633 -11.70 5.36 3.51
C VAL A 633 -11.56 6.61 4.36
N GLN A 634 -11.21 7.74 3.73
CA GLN A 634 -11.32 9.05 4.35
C GLN A 634 -12.73 9.57 4.10
N GLU A 635 -13.45 9.79 5.19
CA GLU A 635 -14.78 10.40 5.17
C GLU A 635 -14.73 11.65 6.05
N THR A 636 -15.74 12.51 5.94
CA THR A 636 -15.77 13.82 6.58
C THR A 636 -16.91 13.87 7.59
N ASP A 637 -16.62 14.30 8.82
CA ASP A 637 -17.64 14.48 9.85
C ASP A 637 -18.54 15.71 9.60
N SER A 638 -19.61 15.83 10.39
CA SER A 638 -20.57 16.95 10.31
C SER A 638 -19.94 18.33 10.47
N ASP A 639 -18.76 18.40 11.10
CA ASP A 639 -18.02 19.63 11.38
C ASP A 639 -16.97 19.93 10.29
N GLY A 640 -16.97 19.16 9.20
CA GLY A 640 -16.04 19.31 8.09
C GLY A 640 -14.66 18.67 8.30
N ARG A 641 -14.46 17.87 9.35
CA ARG A 641 -13.16 17.26 9.66
C ARG A 641 -13.04 15.87 9.04
N VAL A 642 -12.00 15.66 8.25
CA VAL A 642 -11.67 14.36 7.66
C VAL A 642 -11.09 13.42 8.73
N ARG A 643 -11.53 12.16 8.77
CA ARG A 643 -10.93 11.13 9.63
C ARG A 643 -10.75 9.80 8.87
N ASP A 644 -9.67 9.09 9.16
CA ASP A 644 -9.34 7.81 8.50
C ASP A 644 -10.14 6.63 9.08
N VAL A 645 -10.96 5.99 8.25
CA VAL A 645 -11.77 4.82 8.61
C VAL A 645 -11.17 3.55 8.02
N ILE A 646 -11.22 2.45 8.77
CA ILE A 646 -10.89 1.11 8.29
C ILE A 646 -12.20 0.41 7.92
N VAL A 647 -12.62 0.54 6.66
CA VAL A 647 -13.81 -0.16 6.15
C VAL A 647 -13.38 -1.56 5.74
N ILE A 648 -13.54 -2.52 6.66
CA ILE A 648 -13.28 -3.94 6.41
C ILE A 648 -14.14 -4.38 5.22
N GLU A 649 -13.51 -5.00 4.22
CA GLU A 649 -14.22 -5.48 3.05
C GLU A 649 -14.88 -6.82 3.39
N ASP A 650 -16.12 -6.98 2.93
CA ASP A 650 -16.96 -8.10 3.35
C ASP A 650 -16.40 -9.43 2.83
N THR A 651 -15.83 -10.22 3.74
CA THR A 651 -15.22 -11.49 3.40
C THR A 651 -16.31 -12.48 2.97
N PRO A 652 -16.25 -13.08 1.77
CA PRO A 652 -17.25 -14.02 1.33
C PRO A 652 -17.20 -15.28 2.23
N PRO A 653 -18.36 -15.88 2.58
CA PRO A 653 -18.38 -17.09 3.40
C PRO A 653 -17.59 -18.21 2.71
N PRO A 654 -16.82 -19.02 3.46
CA PRO A 654 -15.86 -19.94 2.89
C PRO A 654 -16.53 -20.97 1.98
N THR A 655 -16.15 -20.97 0.71
CA THR A 655 -16.54 -22.03 -0.22
C THR A 655 -15.91 -23.35 0.22
N MET A 656 -16.73 -24.39 0.36
CA MET A 656 -16.27 -25.70 0.86
C MET A 656 -15.17 -26.29 -0.03
N SER A 657 -13.98 -26.47 0.52
CA SER A 657 -13.00 -27.39 -0.04
C SER A 657 -13.49 -28.83 0.14
N PRO A 658 -13.29 -29.75 -0.82
CA PRO A 658 -13.77 -31.13 -0.70
C PRO A 658 -13.15 -31.87 0.50
N ALA A 659 -13.97 -32.64 1.22
CA ALA A 659 -13.53 -33.38 2.39
C ALA A 659 -12.50 -34.46 2.02
N THR A 660 -11.36 -34.47 2.72
CA THR A 660 -10.43 -35.61 2.73
C THR A 660 -11.00 -36.72 3.60
N THR A 661 -11.61 -37.73 2.99
CA THR A 661 -12.18 -38.89 3.69
C THR A 661 -11.10 -39.84 4.19
N HIS A 662 -11.27 -40.34 5.42
CA HIS A 662 -10.59 -41.53 5.92
C HIS A 662 -11.62 -42.63 6.25
N GLY A 663 -11.68 -43.62 5.35
CA GLY A 663 -12.08 -45.02 5.59
C GLY A 663 -13.40 -45.37 6.30
N GLY A 664 -14.37 -45.92 5.54
CA GLY A 664 -15.30 -46.93 6.09
C GLY A 664 -16.71 -46.96 5.49
N GLY A 665 -17.04 -48.04 4.75
CA GLY A 665 -18.44 -48.48 4.53
C GLY A 665 -19.10 -48.06 3.20
N TYR A 666 -19.50 -49.05 2.40
CA TYR A 666 -20.48 -48.94 1.31
C TYR A 666 -21.91 -49.12 1.91
N SER A 667 -23.06 -48.78 1.28
CA SER A 667 -23.41 -48.79 -0.15
C SER A 667 -24.61 -47.89 -0.51
N ALA A 668 -24.63 -47.43 -1.77
CA ALA A 668 -25.80 -47.20 -2.65
C ALA A 668 -26.90 -46.15 -2.28
N PRO A 669 -27.62 -45.57 -3.27
CA PRO A 669 -28.43 -44.35 -3.07
C PRO A 669 -29.95 -44.57 -2.94
N TYR A 670 -30.64 -43.66 -2.24
CA TYR A 670 -32.10 -43.52 -2.34
C TYR A 670 -32.59 -42.06 -2.14
N GLN A 671 -33.26 -41.50 -3.16
CA GLN A 671 -33.77 -40.12 -3.16
C GLN A 671 -34.94 -39.92 -2.17
N PRO A 672 -35.11 -38.73 -1.56
CA PRO A 672 -36.38 -38.31 -0.96
C PRO A 672 -37.40 -37.89 -2.03
N PRO A 673 -38.71 -38.18 -1.87
CA PRO A 673 -39.76 -37.44 -2.55
C PRO A 673 -39.88 -36.00 -1.99
N ILE A 674 -40.69 -35.18 -2.66
CA ILE A 674 -40.72 -33.72 -2.53
C ILE A 674 -41.94 -33.27 -1.71
N PHE A 675 -41.77 -32.24 -0.86
CA PHE A 675 -42.81 -31.21 -0.72
C PHE A 675 -42.23 -29.78 -0.69
N THR A 676 -42.24 -29.16 -1.87
CA THR A 676 -42.42 -27.72 -2.15
C THR A 676 -41.79 -26.69 -1.19
N ALA A 677 -40.45 -26.59 -1.18
CA ALA A 677 -39.73 -25.54 -1.93
C ALA A 677 -38.35 -25.22 -1.31
N PRO A 678 -37.22 -25.46 -2.00
CA PRO A 678 -35.89 -25.13 -1.49
C PRO A 678 -35.47 -23.68 -1.80
N ILE A 679 -34.94 -22.96 -0.80
CA ILE A 679 -34.04 -21.83 -1.05
C ILE A 679 -32.69 -22.41 -1.51
N ARG A 680 -32.14 -21.93 -2.63
CA ARG A 680 -31.00 -22.56 -3.33
C ARG A 680 -29.66 -21.92 -2.98
N THR A 681 -28.94 -22.49 -2.00
CA THR A 681 -27.55 -22.09 -1.71
C THR A 681 -26.59 -22.53 -2.83
N ARG A 682 -25.47 -21.79 -3.00
CA ARG A 682 -24.44 -22.13 -4.01
C ARG A 682 -23.78 -23.48 -3.76
N ALA A 683 -23.58 -23.85 -2.49
CA ALA A 683 -22.95 -25.12 -2.09
C ALA A 683 -23.71 -26.35 -2.65
N ARG A 684 -25.04 -26.36 -2.50
CA ARG A 684 -25.87 -27.48 -2.98
C ARG A 684 -25.93 -27.57 -4.51
N ALA A 685 -26.05 -26.42 -5.19
CA ALA A 685 -26.04 -26.38 -6.65
C ALA A 685 -24.69 -26.81 -7.26
N ALA A 686 -23.56 -26.56 -6.58
CA ALA A 686 -22.25 -27.04 -7.00
C ALA A 686 -22.10 -28.56 -6.85
N ALA A 687 -22.57 -29.12 -5.72
CA ALA A 687 -22.57 -30.57 -5.49
C ALA A 687 -23.46 -31.32 -6.49
N GLU A 688 -24.67 -30.81 -6.76
CA GLU A 688 -25.60 -31.39 -7.74
C GLU A 688 -25.03 -31.32 -9.18
N ALA A 689 -24.31 -30.25 -9.54
CA ALA A 689 -23.62 -30.15 -10.83
C ALA A 689 -22.44 -31.13 -10.98
N GLN A 690 -21.62 -31.31 -9.93
CA GLN A 690 -20.53 -32.28 -9.94
C GLN A 690 -21.03 -33.73 -9.98
N ALA A 691 -22.19 -34.03 -9.39
CA ALA A 691 -22.81 -35.35 -9.47
C ALA A 691 -23.29 -35.69 -10.89
N LEU A 692 -23.91 -34.74 -11.60
CA LEU A 692 -24.42 -34.98 -12.97
C LEU A 692 -23.30 -35.22 -14.01
N SER A 693 -22.12 -34.60 -13.84
CA SER A 693 -20.99 -34.84 -14.75
C SER A 693 -20.26 -36.17 -14.52
N ALA A 694 -20.61 -36.93 -13.48
CA ALA A 694 -19.93 -38.18 -13.11
C ALA A 694 -20.62 -39.46 -13.64
N SER A 695 -21.80 -39.35 -14.26
CA SER A 695 -22.68 -40.50 -14.52
C SER A 695 -22.81 -40.94 -15.99
N ILE A 696 -21.90 -40.52 -16.89
CA ILE A 696 -21.88 -40.97 -18.30
C ILE A 696 -20.44 -41.34 -18.73
N SER A 697 -20.01 -42.57 -18.40
CA SER A 697 -19.05 -43.39 -19.17
C SER A 697 -18.63 -44.64 -18.38
N ALA A 698 -19.26 -45.80 -18.65
CA ALA A 698 -18.67 -47.15 -18.64
C ALA A 698 -19.74 -48.25 -18.64
N SER A 699 -19.70 -49.15 -19.63
CA SER A 699 -20.52 -50.36 -19.70
C SER A 699 -19.71 -51.48 -20.37
N GLY A 700 -19.36 -52.56 -19.64
CA GLY A 700 -18.47 -53.61 -20.17
C GLY A 700 -18.11 -54.75 -19.20
N VAL A 701 -18.99 -55.74 -19.13
CA VAL A 701 -18.90 -57.10 -18.51
C VAL A 701 -17.51 -57.78 -18.67
N ALA A 702 -16.76 -58.10 -17.59
CA ALA A 702 -16.63 -59.40 -16.82
C ALA A 702 -15.68 -60.46 -17.46
N PRO A 703 -15.30 -61.65 -16.88
CA PRO A 703 -15.71 -62.35 -15.62
C PRO A 703 -14.48 -62.84 -14.72
N PRO A 704 -14.55 -63.86 -13.80
CA PRO A 704 -13.63 -64.03 -12.64
C PRO A 704 -12.73 -65.32 -12.59
N PRO A 705 -11.95 -65.58 -11.50
CA PRO A 705 -12.31 -66.71 -10.58
C PRO A 705 -12.03 -66.47 -9.05
N LYS A 706 -11.71 -67.51 -8.24
CA LYS A 706 -11.96 -67.59 -6.77
C LYS A 706 -10.89 -68.40 -5.94
N LYS A 707 -10.99 -68.34 -4.60
CA LYS A 707 -10.68 -69.34 -3.51
C LYS A 707 -9.30 -69.41 -2.78
N ARG A 708 -9.32 -69.02 -1.49
CA ARG A 708 -8.93 -69.75 -0.23
C ARG A 708 -7.79 -70.83 -0.18
N LYS A 709 -6.79 -70.53 0.68
CA LYS A 709 -6.36 -71.23 1.95
C LYS A 709 -5.47 -72.53 1.92
N ARG A 710 -4.29 -72.45 2.57
CA ARG A 710 -3.83 -73.23 3.79
C ARG A 710 -2.45 -73.97 3.73
N ASP A 711 -1.54 -73.59 4.67
CA ASP A 711 -0.51 -74.30 5.52
C ASP A 711 0.37 -75.47 4.92
N PRO A 712 1.50 -75.94 5.53
CA PRO A 712 2.11 -75.69 6.86
C PRO A 712 3.63 -75.29 6.84
N ALA A 713 4.41 -75.63 7.89
CA ALA A 713 5.77 -75.14 8.21
C ALA A 713 6.74 -76.28 8.64
N ASP A 714 8.00 -75.94 9.02
CA ASP A 714 8.94 -76.61 9.97
C ASP A 714 10.41 -76.12 9.78
N GLU A 715 11.42 -76.24 10.68
CA GLU A 715 11.51 -76.19 12.17
C GLU A 715 13.02 -76.03 12.64
N ILE A 716 13.31 -76.08 13.96
CA ILE A 716 14.62 -76.26 14.69
C ILE A 716 15.51 -74.99 14.94
N ARG A 717 15.58 -74.37 16.15
CA ARG A 717 16.32 -74.66 17.44
C ARG A 717 17.73 -73.98 17.52
N ALA A 718 18.32 -73.50 18.63
CA ALA A 718 18.09 -73.70 20.09
C ALA A 718 18.71 -72.62 21.05
N LEU A 719 18.03 -72.31 22.18
CA LEU A 719 18.51 -72.36 23.61
C LEU A 719 19.38 -71.21 24.28
N PRO A 720 19.47 -71.06 25.65
CA PRO A 720 19.03 -69.80 26.31
C PRO A 720 19.75 -69.24 27.61
N ALA A 721 19.23 -68.10 28.12
CA ALA A 721 18.96 -67.68 29.53
C ALA A 721 20.03 -67.46 30.67
N LYS A 722 20.17 -66.17 31.07
CA LYS A 722 20.05 -65.52 32.42
C LYS A 722 20.90 -65.89 33.69
N LYS A 723 21.57 -64.84 34.23
CA LYS A 723 21.72 -64.41 35.67
C LYS A 723 22.52 -65.32 36.63
N ALA A 724 22.95 -64.92 37.86
CA ALA A 724 22.73 -63.75 38.75
C ALA A 724 24.09 -63.30 39.42
N ALA A 725 24.26 -62.50 40.50
CA ALA A 725 23.39 -61.87 41.53
C ALA A 725 24.12 -60.61 42.14
N ALA A 726 23.43 -59.56 42.63
CA ALA A 726 23.13 -59.23 44.06
C ALA A 726 24.29 -58.61 44.90
N SER A 727 24.09 -57.71 45.88
CA SER A 727 22.93 -56.89 46.33
C SER A 727 23.36 -55.87 47.42
N SER A 728 22.59 -54.77 47.65
CA SER A 728 21.91 -54.48 48.95
C SER A 728 21.49 -52.99 49.18
N GLN A 729 20.18 -52.80 49.44
CA GLN A 729 19.51 -51.80 50.31
C GLN A 729 19.88 -50.30 50.26
N ASN A 730 19.31 -49.49 51.18
CA ASN A 730 18.72 -48.16 50.87
C ASN A 730 18.60 -47.23 52.10
N SER A 731 18.26 -45.94 51.88
CA SER A 731 17.84 -44.89 52.85
C SER A 731 18.94 -44.24 53.72
N LEU A 732 18.89 -42.96 54.14
CA LEU A 732 18.02 -41.80 53.82
C LEU A 732 18.65 -40.44 54.27
N ALA A 733 18.08 -39.33 53.79
CA ALA A 733 17.96 -38.00 54.45
C ALA A 733 19.08 -36.90 54.43
N ILE A 734 18.66 -35.69 53.96
CA ILE A 734 18.78 -34.34 54.60
C ILE A 734 19.99 -33.37 54.33
N THR A 735 19.66 -32.31 53.57
CA THR A 735 20.09 -30.87 53.59
C THR A 735 21.51 -30.32 53.30
N GLN A 736 21.47 -29.24 52.48
CA GLN A 736 22.10 -27.90 52.62
C GLN A 736 23.47 -27.51 51.96
N THR A 737 23.34 -26.49 51.09
CA THR A 737 24.20 -25.29 50.90
C THR A 737 25.58 -25.32 50.23
N LYS A 738 25.70 -24.42 49.23
CA LYS A 738 26.83 -23.50 48.93
C LYS A 738 28.15 -24.11 48.40
N SER A 739 29.08 -23.34 47.82
CA SER A 739 28.98 -22.19 46.88
C SER A 739 30.39 -21.75 46.44
N TRP A 740 30.57 -21.31 45.19
CA TRP A 740 31.82 -20.75 44.61
C TRP A 740 32.97 -21.78 44.50
N GLY A 741 33.92 -21.65 43.56
CA GLY A 741 33.96 -20.74 42.39
C GLY A 741 35.37 -20.60 41.78
N SER A 742 35.44 -19.89 40.63
CA SER A 742 36.65 -19.33 39.99
C SER A 742 37.44 -20.20 38.96
N ARG A 743 37.28 -19.78 37.68
CA ARG A 743 38.31 -19.64 36.61
C ARG A 743 38.96 -20.85 35.91
N SER A 744 38.65 -20.92 34.61
CA SER A 744 39.59 -21.11 33.46
C SER A 744 40.24 -22.48 33.23
N ALA A 745 40.41 -22.96 31.98
CA ALA A 745 39.87 -22.53 30.69
C ALA A 745 39.95 -23.66 29.64
N ALA A 746 39.01 -23.66 28.68
CA ALA A 746 39.10 -24.33 27.37
C ALA A 746 38.04 -23.73 26.43
N ALA A 747 38.18 -23.88 25.11
CA ALA A 747 37.32 -23.25 24.11
C ALA A 747 36.45 -24.26 23.34
N THR A 748 35.26 -23.81 22.95
CA THR A 748 34.52 -24.31 21.76
C THR A 748 33.85 -23.14 21.07
N ASP A 749 33.79 -23.18 19.74
CA ASP A 749 33.26 -22.14 18.88
C ASP A 749 31.72 -22.25 18.75
N GLU A 750 30.98 -21.17 19.03
CA GLU A 750 29.54 -21.06 18.73
C GLU A 750 29.27 -19.87 17.81
N THR A 751 28.80 -20.17 16.60
CA THR A 751 28.38 -19.17 15.61
C THR A 751 27.09 -18.47 16.04
N SER A 752 27.21 -17.20 16.43
CA SER A 752 26.10 -16.41 16.94
C SER A 752 25.00 -16.20 15.88
N LYS A 753 23.86 -16.88 16.05
CA LYS A 753 22.64 -16.61 15.27
C LYS A 753 22.15 -15.19 15.57
N GLY A 754 21.88 -14.41 14.52
CA GLY A 754 21.19 -13.11 14.66
C GLY A 754 19.81 -13.27 15.30
N PRO A 755 19.27 -12.21 15.95
CA PRO A 755 18.02 -12.30 16.70
C PRO A 755 16.84 -12.67 15.79
N VAL A 756 16.08 -13.68 16.24
CA VAL A 756 14.86 -14.14 15.55
C VAL A 756 13.79 -13.04 15.63
N SER A 757 13.17 -12.69 14.50
CA SER A 757 12.03 -11.78 14.48
C SER A 757 10.88 -12.35 15.32
N PHE A 758 10.29 -11.53 16.19
CA PHE A 758 9.09 -11.87 16.94
C PHE A 758 7.80 -11.64 16.13
N ASP A 759 7.93 -10.96 14.99
CA ASP A 759 6.84 -10.51 14.12
C ASP A 759 6.92 -11.26 12.79
N ASP A 760 5.78 -11.64 12.22
CA ASP A 760 5.71 -12.14 10.85
C ASP A 760 5.69 -11.00 9.81
N LYS A 761 5.76 -11.35 8.52
CA LYS A 761 5.79 -10.38 7.40
C LYS A 761 4.56 -9.47 7.31
N GLU A 762 3.52 -9.77 8.08
CA GLU A 762 2.27 -9.04 8.17
C GLU A 762 2.15 -8.24 9.48
N GLY A 763 3.20 -8.23 10.31
CA GLY A 763 3.25 -7.50 11.57
C GLY A 763 2.37 -8.10 12.67
N HIS A 764 1.95 -9.36 12.56
CA HIS A 764 1.38 -10.07 13.70
C HIS A 764 2.48 -10.72 14.54
N TYR A 765 2.27 -10.79 15.84
CA TYR A 765 3.13 -11.55 16.75
C TYR A 765 3.19 -13.03 16.33
N ILE A 766 4.37 -13.63 16.39
CA ILE A 766 4.57 -15.06 16.13
C ILE A 766 4.26 -15.82 17.42
N ILE A 767 3.12 -16.52 17.43
CA ILE A 767 2.71 -17.32 18.58
C ILE A 767 3.55 -18.60 18.61
N VAL A 768 4.49 -18.65 19.55
CA VAL A 768 5.16 -19.90 19.94
C VAL A 768 4.39 -20.46 21.15
N PRO A 769 4.03 -21.75 21.19
CA PRO A 769 3.47 -22.39 22.39
C PRO A 769 4.46 -22.31 23.57
N ASP A 770 3.94 -22.16 24.79
CA ASP A 770 4.70 -22.01 26.03
C ASP A 770 5.64 -20.78 26.13
N ASP A 771 5.57 -19.82 25.17
CA ASP A 771 6.21 -18.50 25.29
C ASP A 771 5.59 -17.68 26.43
N ILE A 772 6.42 -16.93 27.16
CA ILE A 772 5.98 -16.12 28.30
C ILE A 772 5.88 -14.66 27.87
N ILE A 773 4.67 -14.28 27.46
CA ILE A 773 4.31 -12.91 27.12
C ILE A 773 4.33 -12.05 28.39
N TYR A 774 4.94 -10.85 28.30
CA TYR A 774 5.04 -9.86 29.38
C TYR A 774 5.54 -10.42 30.73
N LYS A 775 6.39 -11.46 30.69
CA LYS A 775 6.94 -12.18 31.88
C LYS A 775 5.87 -12.82 32.81
N ARG A 776 4.60 -12.88 32.39
CA ARG A 776 3.46 -13.31 33.22
C ARG A 776 2.49 -14.27 32.53
N TYR A 777 2.37 -14.22 31.21
CA TYR A 777 1.34 -14.99 30.49
C TYR A 777 1.97 -16.07 29.61
N ARG A 778 1.91 -17.33 30.05
CA ARG A 778 2.38 -18.48 29.26
C ARG A 778 1.34 -18.84 28.20
N THR A 779 1.69 -18.79 26.93
CA THR A 779 0.80 -19.15 25.82
C THR A 779 0.48 -20.65 25.83
N VAL A 780 -0.78 -20.99 25.51
CA VAL A 780 -1.25 -22.37 25.41
C VAL A 780 -1.57 -22.73 23.96
N ARG A 781 -2.38 -21.91 23.28
CA ARG A 781 -2.77 -22.11 21.86
C ARG A 781 -3.28 -20.83 21.22
N LEU A 782 -3.30 -20.80 19.89
CA LEU A 782 -4.07 -19.81 19.14
C LEU A 782 -5.58 -20.10 19.30
N LEU A 783 -6.37 -19.05 19.56
CA LEU A 783 -7.84 -19.08 19.56
C LEU A 783 -8.41 -18.58 18.24
N GLY A 784 -7.81 -17.54 17.66
CA GLY A 784 -8.21 -17.00 16.36
C GLY A 784 -7.24 -15.96 15.80
N GLN A 785 -7.41 -15.60 14.53
CA GLN A 785 -6.68 -14.52 13.86
C GLN A 785 -7.65 -13.71 13.00
N GLY A 786 -7.54 -12.38 13.06
CA GLY A 786 -8.33 -11.45 12.26
C GLY A 786 -7.52 -10.21 11.88
N THR A 787 -8.11 -9.27 11.15
CA THR A 787 -7.42 -8.12 10.55
C THR A 787 -6.52 -7.34 11.52
N PHE A 788 -6.98 -7.16 12.77
CA PHE A 788 -6.27 -6.38 13.79
C PHE A 788 -5.17 -7.13 14.55
N GLY A 789 -5.18 -8.47 14.59
CA GLY A 789 -4.38 -9.21 15.56
C GLY A 789 -4.59 -10.73 15.60
N LYS A 790 -3.93 -11.37 16.57
CA LYS A 790 -4.11 -12.79 16.91
C LYS A 790 -4.63 -12.87 18.35
N VAL A 791 -5.61 -13.73 18.60
CA VAL A 791 -6.12 -14.02 19.95
C VAL A 791 -5.53 -15.35 20.40
N VAL A 792 -4.90 -15.39 21.57
CA VAL A 792 -4.32 -16.59 22.16
C VAL A 792 -4.97 -16.94 23.48
N GLU A 793 -5.01 -18.24 23.78
CA GLU A 793 -5.23 -18.72 25.13
C GLU A 793 -3.88 -18.67 25.88
N ALA A 794 -3.89 -18.17 27.12
CA ALA A 794 -2.73 -18.14 27.99
C ALA A 794 -3.09 -18.47 29.44
N ILE A 795 -2.09 -18.85 30.23
CA ILE A 795 -2.18 -18.97 31.68
C ILE A 795 -1.43 -17.80 32.33
N ASP A 796 -2.12 -17.04 33.17
CA ASP A 796 -1.53 -16.04 34.04
C ASP A 796 -0.76 -16.74 35.17
N THR A 797 0.57 -16.66 35.16
CA THR A 797 1.43 -17.34 36.13
C THR A 797 1.32 -16.79 37.56
N PHE A 798 0.66 -15.65 37.77
CA PHE A 798 0.46 -15.07 39.12
C PHE A 798 -0.85 -15.53 39.76
N THR A 799 -1.91 -15.74 38.97
CA THR A 799 -3.22 -16.18 39.46
C THR A 799 -3.53 -17.65 39.14
N ASN A 800 -2.72 -18.29 38.31
CA ASN A 800 -2.95 -19.60 37.68
C ASN A 800 -4.27 -19.69 36.86
N ALA A 801 -4.89 -18.55 36.54
CA ALA A 801 -6.11 -18.51 35.75
C ALA A 801 -5.80 -18.62 34.24
N ARG A 802 -6.71 -19.26 33.49
CA ARG A 802 -6.71 -19.23 32.02
C ARG A 802 -7.40 -17.97 31.53
N VAL A 803 -6.76 -17.27 30.61
CA VAL A 803 -7.21 -15.98 30.04
C VAL A 803 -7.13 -16.03 28.51
N ALA A 804 -7.88 -15.15 27.85
CA ALA A 804 -7.67 -14.85 26.44
C ALA A 804 -6.86 -13.55 26.31
N ILE A 805 -5.96 -13.48 25.33
CA ILE A 805 -5.15 -12.28 25.05
C ILE A 805 -5.28 -11.92 23.57
N LYS A 806 -5.88 -10.76 23.28
CA LYS A 806 -5.95 -10.16 21.94
C LYS A 806 -4.66 -9.37 21.71
N ILE A 807 -3.77 -9.91 20.87
CA ILE A 807 -2.45 -9.36 20.55
C ILE A 807 -2.58 -8.58 19.23
N ILE A 808 -2.62 -7.25 19.34
CA ILE A 808 -2.78 -6.31 18.22
C ILE A 808 -1.47 -6.23 17.42
N ARG A 809 -1.57 -6.18 16.08
CA ARG A 809 -0.42 -6.09 15.16
C ARG A 809 0.50 -4.91 15.48
N ALA A 810 1.80 -5.07 15.26
CA ALA A 810 2.85 -4.07 15.49
C ALA A 810 2.87 -2.95 14.42
N ILE A 811 1.71 -2.64 13.83
CA ILE A 811 1.52 -1.60 12.81
C ILE A 811 0.88 -0.39 13.52
N PRO A 812 1.45 0.83 13.41
CA PRO A 812 0.98 2.02 14.14
C PRO A 812 -0.53 2.22 14.10
N LYS A 813 -1.15 2.20 12.91
CA LYS A 813 -2.60 2.40 12.74
C LYS A 813 -3.45 1.43 13.57
N TYR A 814 -3.08 0.16 13.66
CA TYR A 814 -3.81 -0.82 14.48
C TYR A 814 -3.54 -0.63 15.98
N ARG A 815 -2.31 -0.25 16.37
CA ARG A 815 -1.98 0.13 17.75
C ARG A 815 -2.80 1.33 18.21
N ASP A 816 -2.90 2.38 17.38
CA ASP A 816 -3.69 3.58 17.68
C ASP A 816 -5.19 3.27 17.72
N ALA A 817 -5.73 2.52 16.76
CA ALA A 817 -7.13 2.07 16.78
C ALA A 817 -7.47 1.26 18.04
N SER A 818 -6.58 0.36 18.49
CA SER A 818 -6.81 -0.44 19.70
C SER A 818 -6.94 0.38 20.99
N ARG A 819 -6.46 1.64 21.01
CA ARG A 819 -6.69 2.55 22.15
C ARG A 819 -8.17 2.92 22.30
N ILE A 820 -8.94 2.92 21.21
CA ILE A 820 -10.39 3.16 21.23
C ILE A 820 -11.08 1.98 21.91
N GLU A 821 -10.75 0.75 21.53
CA GLU A 821 -11.27 -0.48 22.16
C GLU A 821 -10.91 -0.54 23.66
N VAL A 822 -9.66 -0.26 24.02
CA VAL A 822 -9.21 -0.19 25.42
C VAL A 822 -9.97 0.88 26.21
N ARG A 823 -10.24 2.05 25.62
CA ARG A 823 -11.04 3.13 26.24
C ARG A 823 -12.48 2.68 26.48
N VAL A 824 -13.13 2.11 25.46
CA VAL A 824 -14.51 1.61 25.53
C VAL A 824 -14.66 0.53 26.59
N LEU A 825 -13.83 -0.52 26.54
CA LEU A 825 -13.90 -1.65 27.48
C LEU A 825 -13.65 -1.23 28.94
N ARG A 826 -12.78 -0.23 29.17
CA ARG A 826 -12.55 0.32 30.52
C ARG A 826 -13.78 1.05 31.06
N GLU A 827 -14.44 1.88 30.24
CA GLU A 827 -15.65 2.59 30.67
C GLU A 827 -16.86 1.64 30.83
N LEU A 828 -17.01 0.62 29.99
CA LEU A 828 -18.05 -0.42 30.17
C LEU A 828 -17.86 -1.17 31.49
N LYS A 829 -16.66 -1.72 31.75
CA LYS A 829 -16.34 -2.44 33.00
C LYS A 829 -16.48 -1.57 34.25
N LYS A 830 -16.21 -0.26 34.16
CA LYS A 830 -16.37 0.72 35.24
C LYS A 830 -17.85 1.00 35.56
N LYS A 831 -18.74 0.89 34.58
CA LYS A 831 -20.19 1.13 34.72
C LYS A 831 -20.99 -0.13 35.03
N ASP A 832 -20.46 -1.31 34.70
CA ASP A 832 -21.04 -2.62 35.03
C ASP A 832 -19.98 -3.57 35.63
N PRO A 833 -19.45 -3.29 36.84
CA PRO A 833 -18.35 -4.07 37.42
C PRO A 833 -18.68 -5.55 37.66
N HIS A 834 -19.96 -5.92 37.68
CA HIS A 834 -20.45 -7.29 37.87
C HIS A 834 -20.85 -7.99 36.56
N ASN A 835 -20.65 -7.37 35.39
CA ASN A 835 -20.98 -7.89 34.06
C ASN A 835 -22.44 -8.34 33.88
N THR A 836 -23.37 -7.61 34.50
CA THR A 836 -24.82 -7.87 34.44
C THR A 836 -25.40 -7.72 33.03
N ASN A 837 -24.77 -6.88 32.20
CA ASN A 837 -25.12 -6.59 30.81
C ASN A 837 -24.23 -7.35 29.81
N LYS A 838 -23.46 -8.36 30.28
CA LYS A 838 -22.83 -9.41 29.46
C LYS A 838 -21.90 -8.92 28.34
N CYS A 839 -21.17 -7.84 28.58
CA CYS A 839 -20.12 -7.35 27.68
C CYS A 839 -18.74 -7.85 28.14
N ILE A 840 -17.82 -8.19 27.23
CA ILE A 840 -16.54 -8.78 27.64
C ILE A 840 -15.72 -7.86 28.56
N HIS A 841 -15.23 -8.40 29.68
CA HIS A 841 -14.44 -7.62 30.63
C HIS A 841 -12.94 -7.65 30.32
N LEU A 842 -12.37 -6.46 30.11
CA LEU A 842 -10.94 -6.23 30.03
C LEU A 842 -10.31 -6.38 31.43
N LEU A 843 -9.51 -7.43 31.63
CA LEU A 843 -8.84 -7.74 32.89
C LEU A 843 -7.57 -6.91 33.06
N ASP A 844 -6.73 -6.87 32.03
CA ASP A 844 -5.41 -6.23 32.03
C ASP A 844 -5.03 -5.70 30.62
N THR A 845 -4.07 -4.79 30.53
CA THR A 845 -3.54 -4.23 29.27
C THR A 845 -2.07 -3.88 29.39
N PHE A 846 -1.26 -4.35 28.45
CA PHE A 846 0.17 -4.05 28.42
C PHE A 846 0.70 -3.97 26.98
N ASP A 847 1.89 -3.39 26.82
CA ASP A 847 2.68 -3.46 25.59
C ASP A 847 3.75 -4.55 25.72
N HIS A 848 3.81 -5.47 24.76
CA HIS A 848 4.84 -6.52 24.68
C HIS A 848 5.42 -6.55 23.27
N ARG A 849 6.73 -6.32 23.13
CA ARG A 849 7.45 -6.35 21.83
C ARG A 849 6.74 -5.53 20.73
N ASN A 850 6.30 -4.30 21.04
CA ASN A 850 5.52 -3.41 20.16
C ASN A 850 4.12 -3.92 19.72
N HIS A 851 3.58 -4.93 20.39
CA HIS A 851 2.15 -5.30 20.32
C HIS A 851 1.39 -4.75 21.52
N VAL A 852 0.22 -4.15 21.28
CA VAL A 852 -0.75 -3.87 22.36
C VAL A 852 -1.47 -5.18 22.67
N CYS A 853 -1.49 -5.58 23.93
CA CYS A 853 -2.15 -6.80 24.38
C CYS A 853 -3.31 -6.46 25.31
N LEU A 854 -4.51 -6.93 24.96
CA LEU A 854 -5.72 -6.82 25.77
C LEU A 854 -6.00 -8.20 26.39
N VAL A 855 -6.05 -8.29 27.72
CA VAL A 855 -6.34 -9.54 28.44
C VAL A 855 -7.81 -9.57 28.87
N SER A 856 -8.51 -10.66 28.61
CA SER A 856 -9.90 -10.87 29.03
C SER A 856 -10.11 -12.20 29.75
N GLU A 857 -11.31 -12.40 30.30
CA GLU A 857 -11.82 -13.74 30.62
C GLU A 857 -11.69 -14.68 29.39
N LEU A 858 -11.37 -15.96 29.64
CA LEU A 858 -11.38 -16.99 28.60
C LEU A 858 -12.80 -17.50 28.42
N LEU A 859 -13.32 -17.38 27.21
CA LEU A 859 -14.68 -17.78 26.83
C LEU A 859 -14.67 -19.01 25.91
N GLY A 860 -15.87 -19.51 25.62
CA GLY A 860 -16.13 -20.56 24.65
C GLY A 860 -15.99 -20.10 23.19
N MET A 861 -16.54 -20.89 22.27
CA MET A 861 -16.60 -20.57 20.85
C MET A 861 -17.64 -19.48 20.56
N CYS A 862 -17.52 -18.83 19.40
CA CYS A 862 -18.58 -17.93 18.92
C CYS A 862 -19.82 -18.72 18.47
N VAL A 863 -20.98 -18.05 18.50
CA VAL A 863 -22.25 -18.66 18.11
C VAL A 863 -22.26 -19.08 16.63
N TYR A 864 -21.50 -18.37 15.77
CA TYR A 864 -21.26 -18.79 14.39
C TYR A 864 -20.58 -20.16 14.29
N ASP A 865 -19.48 -20.37 15.03
CA ASP A 865 -18.75 -21.64 15.00
C ASP A 865 -19.60 -22.76 15.59
N PHE A 866 -20.40 -22.53 16.64
CA PHE A 866 -21.34 -23.54 17.14
C PHE A 866 -22.39 -23.93 16.08
N LEU A 867 -23.01 -22.95 15.40
CA LEU A 867 -23.96 -23.22 14.31
C LEU A 867 -23.32 -24.07 13.22
N LYS A 868 -22.13 -23.67 12.76
CA LYS A 868 -21.33 -24.37 11.74
C LYS A 868 -20.97 -25.81 12.14
N ASP A 869 -20.52 -26.03 13.38
CA ASP A 869 -20.21 -27.34 13.94
C ASP A 869 -21.47 -28.23 14.12
N ASN A 870 -22.65 -27.61 14.20
CA ASN A 870 -23.96 -28.24 14.27
C ASN A 870 -24.64 -28.37 12.87
N GLU A 871 -23.86 -28.33 11.79
CA GLU A 871 -24.32 -28.36 10.39
C GLU A 871 -25.37 -27.28 10.05
N PHE A 872 -25.26 -26.09 10.66
CA PHE A 872 -26.23 -25.00 10.57
C PHE A 872 -27.66 -25.41 10.97
N ALA A 873 -27.79 -26.32 11.94
CA ALA A 873 -29.09 -26.64 12.54
C ALA A 873 -29.61 -25.45 13.39
N PRO A 874 -30.87 -24.98 13.20
CA PRO A 874 -31.45 -23.90 13.98
C PRO A 874 -31.42 -24.13 15.49
N PHE A 875 -31.31 -23.06 16.28
CA PHE A 875 -31.44 -23.15 17.72
C PHE A 875 -32.87 -23.50 18.16
N PRO A 876 -33.07 -24.22 19.28
CA PRO A 876 -34.40 -24.38 19.88
C PRO A 876 -35.03 -23.03 20.21
N ARG A 877 -36.36 -22.90 20.11
CA ARG A 877 -37.06 -21.63 20.39
C ARG A 877 -36.79 -21.04 21.79
N PRO A 878 -36.61 -21.84 22.87
CA PRO A 878 -36.15 -21.29 24.16
C PRO A 878 -34.76 -20.65 24.10
N HIS A 879 -33.83 -21.22 23.32
CA HIS A 879 -32.47 -20.68 23.18
C HIS A 879 -32.50 -19.37 22.39
N ILE A 880 -33.33 -19.28 21.35
CA ILE A 880 -33.54 -18.04 20.59
C ILE A 880 -34.08 -16.94 21.52
N GLN A 881 -35.06 -17.24 22.37
CA GLN A 881 -35.59 -16.28 23.35
C GLN A 881 -34.52 -15.87 24.39
N ALA A 882 -33.73 -16.82 24.89
CA ALA A 882 -32.66 -16.57 25.87
C ALA A 882 -31.52 -15.73 25.29
N PHE A 883 -31.08 -16.00 24.05
CA PHE A 883 -30.09 -15.18 23.35
C PHE A 883 -30.65 -13.80 23.02
N ALA A 884 -31.88 -13.70 22.50
CA ALA A 884 -32.51 -12.42 22.17
C ALA A 884 -32.60 -11.50 23.40
N ARG A 885 -33.01 -12.04 24.56
CA ARG A 885 -33.09 -11.27 25.82
C ARG A 885 -31.71 -10.78 26.28
N GLN A 886 -30.68 -11.63 26.19
CA GLN A 886 -29.32 -11.27 26.58
C GLN A 886 -28.68 -10.24 25.63
N LEU A 887 -28.85 -10.40 24.32
CA LEU A 887 -28.33 -9.46 23.31
C LEU A 887 -29.02 -8.10 23.40
N LEU A 888 -30.35 -8.06 23.53
CA LEU A 888 -31.08 -6.82 23.70
C LEU A 888 -30.71 -6.10 25.02
N ASN A 889 -30.49 -6.84 26.12
CA ASN A 889 -29.97 -6.27 27.37
C ASN A 889 -28.57 -5.66 27.17
N SER A 890 -27.67 -6.39 26.51
CA SER A 890 -26.30 -5.94 26.23
C SER A 890 -26.31 -4.64 25.41
N VAL A 891 -27.06 -4.61 24.31
CA VAL A 891 -27.14 -3.44 23.43
C VAL A 891 -27.90 -2.28 24.08
N ALA A 892 -28.92 -2.54 24.91
CA ALA A 892 -29.61 -1.50 25.70
C ALA A 892 -28.69 -0.83 26.74
N PHE A 893 -27.70 -1.54 27.26
CA PHE A 893 -26.63 -0.93 28.05
C PHE A 893 -25.75 -0.03 27.18
N LEU A 894 -25.24 -0.51 26.04
CA LEU A 894 -24.39 0.32 25.16
C LEU A 894 -25.10 1.62 24.75
N HIS A 895 -26.36 1.51 24.31
CA HIS A 895 -27.16 2.65 23.87
C HIS A 895 -27.43 3.65 25.00
N ARG A 896 -27.70 3.17 26.23
CA ARG A 896 -27.80 4.03 27.43
C ARG A 896 -26.50 4.78 27.71
N GLU A 897 -25.34 4.13 27.53
CA GLU A 897 -24.04 4.77 27.68
C GLU A 897 -23.59 5.59 26.46
N SER A 898 -24.51 5.88 25.54
CA SER A 898 -24.31 6.63 24.29
C SER A 898 -23.29 6.00 23.33
N LEU A 899 -23.16 4.67 23.35
CA LEU A 899 -22.26 3.88 22.52
C LEU A 899 -23.06 2.98 21.55
N ILE A 900 -22.61 2.91 20.30
CA ILE A 900 -23.15 2.05 19.24
C ILE A 900 -22.09 0.96 18.97
N HIS A 901 -22.49 -0.31 18.83
CA HIS A 901 -21.54 -1.40 18.59
C HIS A 901 -21.03 -1.40 17.15
N THR A 902 -21.93 -1.13 16.20
CA THR A 902 -21.70 -0.98 14.76
C THR A 902 -21.33 -2.26 14.00
N ASP A 903 -20.91 -3.36 14.64
CA ASP A 903 -20.57 -4.63 13.97
C ASP A 903 -21.07 -5.87 14.74
N LEU A 904 -22.38 -5.89 15.02
CA LEU A 904 -23.08 -7.04 15.59
C LEU A 904 -23.24 -8.17 14.55
N LYS A 905 -22.75 -9.36 14.90
CA LYS A 905 -22.83 -10.60 14.10
C LYS A 905 -22.60 -11.85 14.95
N PRO A 906 -22.98 -13.07 14.52
CA PRO A 906 -22.81 -14.31 15.30
C PRO A 906 -21.36 -14.67 15.64
N GLU A 907 -20.37 -14.15 14.90
CA GLU A 907 -18.94 -14.27 15.20
C GLU A 907 -18.53 -13.43 16.43
N ASN A 908 -19.19 -12.30 16.68
CA ASN A 908 -18.90 -11.35 17.77
C ASN A 908 -19.73 -11.63 19.04
N ILE A 909 -20.38 -12.80 19.11
CA ILE A 909 -21.14 -13.29 20.26
C ILE A 909 -20.51 -14.61 20.68
N LEU A 910 -19.92 -14.67 21.88
CA LEU A 910 -19.27 -15.88 22.41
C LEU A 910 -20.13 -16.54 23.47
N LEU A 911 -20.12 -17.87 23.49
CA LEU A 911 -20.68 -18.67 24.57
C LEU A 911 -19.75 -18.58 25.79
N VAL A 912 -20.30 -18.61 27.01
CA VAL A 912 -19.49 -18.79 28.24
C VAL A 912 -19.06 -20.24 28.38
N HIS A 913 -19.94 -21.18 28.01
CA HIS A 913 -19.72 -22.63 28.08
C HIS A 913 -19.98 -23.28 26.71
N ASN A 914 -19.17 -24.27 26.34
CA ASN A 914 -19.28 -24.97 25.06
C ASN A 914 -20.13 -26.25 25.13
N ASP A 915 -20.57 -26.61 26.32
CA ASP A 915 -21.13 -27.91 26.65
C ASP A 915 -22.50 -28.12 25.98
N TYR A 916 -22.71 -29.32 25.44
CA TYR A 916 -23.91 -29.69 24.70
C TYR A 916 -24.22 -31.18 24.86
N HIS A 917 -25.51 -31.50 24.89
CA HIS A 917 -26.01 -32.86 24.65
C HIS A 917 -26.40 -33.05 23.17
N ILE A 918 -26.53 -34.32 22.75
CA ILE A 918 -26.94 -34.68 21.39
C ILE A 918 -28.36 -35.24 21.42
N VAL A 919 -29.27 -34.62 20.65
CA VAL A 919 -30.64 -35.08 20.42
C VAL A 919 -30.73 -35.73 19.04
N ASN A 920 -31.42 -36.87 18.96
CA ASN A 920 -31.62 -37.63 17.71
C ASN A 920 -33.01 -37.34 17.12
N ILE A 921 -33.08 -36.42 16.15
CA ILE A 921 -34.33 -35.94 15.59
C ILE A 921 -34.79 -36.85 14.43
N PRO A 922 -36.04 -37.34 14.42
CA PRO A 922 -36.61 -38.10 13.31
C PRO A 922 -36.63 -37.27 12.01
N VAL A 923 -36.21 -37.85 10.88
CA VAL A 923 -36.16 -37.14 9.59
C VAL A 923 -37.58 -36.96 9.03
N PRO A 924 -38.10 -35.72 8.88
CA PRO A 924 -39.46 -35.50 8.40
C PRO A 924 -39.69 -36.10 7.02
N GLY A 925 -40.83 -36.78 6.84
CA GLY A 925 -41.21 -37.42 5.58
C GLY A 925 -40.49 -38.73 5.23
N LYS A 926 -39.54 -39.23 6.03
CA LYS A 926 -38.87 -40.53 5.83
C LYS A 926 -39.03 -41.47 7.03
N LYS A 927 -40.08 -42.29 7.04
CA LYS A 927 -40.40 -43.24 8.14
C LYS A 927 -39.27 -44.23 8.53
N ASN A 928 -38.31 -44.50 7.63
CA ASN A 928 -37.20 -45.45 7.85
C ASN A 928 -35.79 -44.81 7.70
N ALA A 929 -35.65 -43.49 7.80
CA ALA A 929 -34.33 -42.86 7.78
C ALA A 929 -33.69 -42.87 9.17
N ALA A 930 -32.38 -43.04 9.25
CA ALA A 930 -31.63 -42.84 10.49
C ALA A 930 -31.88 -41.41 11.03
N PRO A 931 -32.12 -41.22 12.34
CA PRO A 931 -32.39 -39.90 12.90
C PRO A 931 -31.15 -39.01 12.76
N LYS A 932 -31.37 -37.71 12.54
CA LYS A 932 -30.27 -36.74 12.49
C LYS A 932 -29.90 -36.31 13.90
N SER A 933 -28.63 -36.50 14.27
CA SER A 933 -28.07 -35.94 15.48
C SER A 933 -27.99 -34.40 15.39
N LYS A 934 -28.42 -33.72 16.44
CA LYS A 934 -28.35 -32.27 16.63
C LYS A 934 -27.74 -31.98 17.99
N ARG A 935 -26.76 -31.07 18.05
CA ARG A 935 -26.20 -30.55 19.31
C ARG A 935 -27.16 -29.52 19.91
N ILE A 936 -27.46 -29.65 21.20
CA ILE A 936 -28.25 -28.70 21.98
C ILE A 936 -27.38 -28.23 23.14
N LEU A 937 -27.16 -26.91 23.24
CA LEU A 937 -26.33 -26.33 24.31
C LEU A 937 -26.93 -26.60 25.69
N ASP A 938 -26.06 -26.92 26.66
CA ASP A 938 -26.45 -27.09 28.06
C ASP A 938 -26.58 -25.74 28.78
N SER A 939 -25.92 -24.70 28.26
CA SER A 939 -26.07 -23.31 28.70
C SER A 939 -26.22 -22.36 27.52
N THR A 940 -27.14 -21.40 27.64
CA THR A 940 -27.34 -20.30 26.67
C THR A 940 -26.63 -19.02 27.09
N GLU A 941 -25.73 -19.07 28.08
CA GLU A 941 -25.04 -17.87 28.54
C GLU A 941 -24.01 -17.36 27.52
N ILE A 942 -24.08 -16.06 27.20
CA ILE A 942 -23.22 -15.40 26.21
C ILE A 942 -22.45 -14.20 26.80
N ARG A 943 -21.43 -13.77 26.05
CA ARG A 943 -20.80 -12.44 26.12
C ARG A 943 -20.79 -11.79 24.74
N LEU A 944 -21.04 -10.49 24.71
CA LEU A 944 -20.86 -9.63 23.53
C LEU A 944 -19.39 -9.14 23.49
N ILE A 945 -18.74 -9.25 22.32
CA ILE A 945 -17.30 -8.99 22.15
C ILE A 945 -16.98 -8.00 21.00
N ASP A 946 -15.68 -7.76 20.79
CA ASP A 946 -15.07 -7.01 19.69
C ASP A 946 -15.56 -5.56 19.53
N PHE A 947 -15.28 -4.74 20.54
CA PHE A 947 -15.57 -3.30 20.57
C PHE A 947 -14.57 -2.46 19.76
N GLY A 948 -13.86 -3.08 18.80
CA GLY A 948 -12.85 -2.42 17.96
C GLY A 948 -13.40 -1.35 17.02
N SER A 949 -14.68 -1.48 16.62
CA SER A 949 -15.41 -0.54 15.77
C SER A 949 -16.44 0.31 16.54
N ALA A 950 -16.57 0.11 17.86
CA ALA A 950 -17.63 0.73 18.65
C ALA A 950 -17.44 2.25 18.76
N THR A 951 -18.51 2.99 18.47
CA THR A 951 -18.49 4.45 18.25
C THR A 951 -19.49 5.12 19.18
N PHE A 952 -19.09 6.22 19.84
CA PHE A 952 -20.02 7.00 20.66
C PHE A 952 -20.89 7.91 19.78
N GLU A 953 -22.16 8.10 20.14
CA GLU A 953 -23.17 8.91 19.42
C GLU A 953 -22.72 10.37 19.17
N LYS A 954 -21.82 10.91 20.01
CA LYS A 954 -21.24 12.26 19.87
C LYS A 954 -19.84 12.30 19.25
N GLU A 955 -19.33 11.14 18.86
CA GLU A 955 -18.12 11.01 18.05
C GLU A 955 -18.50 10.84 16.57
N TYR A 956 -17.49 10.69 15.71
CA TYR A 956 -17.72 10.68 14.26
C TYR A 956 -18.29 9.35 13.78
N HIS A 957 -19.32 9.47 12.95
CA HIS A 957 -20.01 8.36 12.32
C HIS A 957 -19.48 8.16 10.90
N SER A 958 -18.78 7.05 10.68
CA SER A 958 -18.30 6.67 9.36
C SER A 958 -19.44 6.30 8.41
N GLN A 959 -19.36 6.66 7.13
CA GLN A 959 -20.44 6.43 6.16
C GLN A 959 -20.72 4.94 5.93
N VAL A 960 -19.70 4.09 6.10
CA VAL A 960 -19.85 2.63 6.10
C VAL A 960 -19.50 2.04 7.47
N VAL A 961 -20.45 1.30 8.04
CA VAL A 961 -20.26 0.41 9.19
C VAL A 961 -20.98 -0.93 8.96
N SER A 962 -20.81 -1.87 9.91
CA SER A 962 -21.38 -3.22 9.94
C SER A 962 -20.92 -4.16 8.82
N THR A 963 -20.63 -5.41 9.16
CA THR A 963 -20.49 -6.52 8.20
C THR A 963 -21.76 -6.61 7.33
N ARG A 964 -21.62 -6.61 5.99
CA ARG A 964 -22.72 -6.35 5.03
C ARG A 964 -24.02 -7.12 5.24
N HIS A 965 -23.95 -8.40 5.61
CA HIS A 965 -25.13 -9.25 5.81
C HIS A 965 -26.06 -8.76 6.94
N TYR A 966 -25.57 -7.88 7.83
CA TYR A 966 -26.30 -7.31 8.97
C TYR A 966 -26.43 -5.77 8.86
N ARG A 967 -25.95 -5.16 7.76
CA ARG A 967 -25.87 -3.71 7.56
C ARG A 967 -27.25 -3.10 7.24
N ALA A 968 -27.66 -2.12 8.04
CA ALA A 968 -28.97 -1.48 7.94
C ALA A 968 -29.18 -0.67 6.64
N PRO A 969 -30.43 -0.54 6.14
CA PRO A 969 -30.71 0.13 4.86
C PRO A 969 -30.29 1.60 4.82
N GLU A 970 -30.40 2.34 5.93
CA GLU A 970 -30.00 3.75 6.00
C GLU A 970 -28.49 3.96 5.80
N ILE A 971 -27.66 2.99 6.17
CA ILE A 971 -26.21 2.99 5.91
C ILE A 971 -25.96 2.78 4.42
N ILE A 972 -26.62 1.78 3.81
CA ILE A 972 -26.48 1.46 2.37
C ILE A 972 -26.93 2.64 1.50
N LEU A 973 -27.98 3.35 1.94
CA LEU A 973 -28.53 4.53 1.28
C LEU A 973 -27.80 5.83 1.64
N GLY A 974 -26.80 5.81 2.53
CA GLY A 974 -26.07 7.01 2.95
C GLY A 974 -26.97 8.10 3.52
N LEU A 975 -27.90 7.74 4.42
CA LEU A 975 -28.85 8.65 5.06
C LEU A 975 -28.43 9.07 6.48
N GLY A 976 -27.23 8.67 6.91
CA GLY A 976 -26.80 8.69 8.30
C GLY A 976 -27.28 7.45 9.08
N TRP A 977 -26.72 7.23 10.26
CA TRP A 977 -27.08 6.18 11.19
C TRP A 977 -26.77 6.61 12.62
N SER A 978 -27.31 5.86 13.58
CA SER A 978 -27.21 6.03 15.04
C SER A 978 -27.59 4.66 15.66
N PHE A 979 -27.92 4.60 16.95
CA PHE A 979 -28.38 3.40 17.68
C PHE A 979 -29.30 2.42 16.90
N PRO A 980 -30.25 2.85 16.04
CA PRO A 980 -31.11 1.92 15.30
C PRO A 980 -30.38 0.94 14.37
N CYS A 981 -29.13 1.18 13.97
CA CYS A 981 -28.40 0.24 13.11
C CYS A 981 -28.08 -1.09 13.82
N ASP A 982 -27.68 -1.04 15.10
CA ASP A 982 -27.48 -2.24 15.93
C ASP A 982 -28.78 -3.06 16.05
N VAL A 983 -29.93 -2.37 16.18
CA VAL A 983 -31.25 -3.01 16.26
C VAL A 983 -31.55 -3.83 15.00
N TYR A 984 -31.23 -3.28 13.83
CA TYR A 984 -31.40 -3.97 12.55
C TYR A 984 -30.51 -5.22 12.47
N SER A 985 -29.24 -5.10 12.88
CA SER A 985 -28.31 -6.22 12.92
C SER A 985 -28.80 -7.34 13.86
N LEU A 986 -29.35 -7.00 15.03
CA LEU A 986 -30.01 -7.98 15.90
C LEU A 986 -31.19 -8.66 15.22
N GLY A 987 -32.02 -7.92 14.48
CA GLY A 987 -33.11 -8.48 13.67
C GLY A 987 -32.62 -9.57 12.69
N CYS A 988 -31.53 -9.31 11.98
CA CYS A 988 -30.91 -10.30 11.08
C CYS A 988 -30.37 -11.53 11.84
N ILE A 989 -29.67 -11.32 12.96
CA ILE A 989 -29.08 -12.38 13.79
C ILE A 989 -30.15 -13.33 14.35
N LEU A 990 -31.30 -12.80 14.80
CA LEU A 990 -32.38 -13.64 15.32
C LEU A 990 -33.02 -14.52 14.23
N VAL A 991 -33.13 -14.03 12.99
CA VAL A 991 -33.57 -14.87 11.86
C VAL A 991 -32.53 -15.94 11.51
N GLU A 992 -31.25 -15.63 11.60
CA GLU A 992 -30.18 -16.62 11.43
C GLU A 992 -30.21 -17.70 12.52
N PHE A 993 -30.46 -17.35 13.79
CA PHE A 993 -30.62 -18.33 14.86
C PHE A 993 -31.86 -19.23 14.65
N TYR A 994 -32.94 -18.70 14.06
CA TYR A 994 -34.17 -19.42 13.73
C TYR A 994 -34.08 -20.28 12.46
N THR A 995 -33.20 -19.95 11.51
CA THR A 995 -33.10 -20.64 10.20
C THR A 995 -31.80 -21.42 10.00
N GLY A 996 -30.79 -21.17 10.83
CA GLY A 996 -29.41 -21.61 10.63
C GLY A 996 -28.64 -20.82 9.57
N MET A 997 -29.25 -19.82 8.92
CA MET A 997 -28.70 -19.16 7.74
C MET A 997 -28.80 -17.64 7.81
N ALA A 998 -27.71 -16.92 7.54
CA ALA A 998 -27.72 -15.46 7.36
C ALA A 998 -28.83 -15.02 6.39
N LEU A 999 -29.67 -14.09 6.86
CA LEU A 999 -30.89 -13.62 6.19
C LEU A 999 -30.62 -13.02 4.79
N PHE A 1000 -29.53 -12.26 4.67
CA PHE A 1000 -29.10 -11.63 3.43
C PHE A 1000 -27.70 -12.12 3.05
N GLN A 1001 -27.57 -12.81 1.90
CA GLN A 1001 -26.30 -13.32 1.40
C GLN A 1001 -25.97 -12.65 0.08
N THR A 1002 -25.10 -11.65 0.11
CA THR A 1002 -25.00 -10.64 -0.96
C THR A 1002 -23.60 -10.06 -1.07
N HIS A 1003 -23.23 -9.64 -2.29
CA HIS A 1003 -21.93 -9.04 -2.61
C HIS A 1003 -22.05 -7.62 -3.19
N ASP A 1004 -23.27 -7.09 -3.30
CA ASP A 1004 -23.58 -5.78 -3.91
C ASP A 1004 -24.64 -5.02 -3.11
N ASN A 1005 -24.56 -3.68 -3.08
CA ASN A 1005 -25.47 -2.87 -2.27
C ASN A 1005 -26.89 -2.81 -2.86
N LEU A 1006 -27.03 -2.82 -4.19
CA LEU A 1006 -28.33 -2.77 -4.86
C LEU A 1006 -29.01 -4.15 -4.87
N GLU A 1007 -28.23 -5.23 -5.00
CA GLU A 1007 -28.67 -6.59 -4.68
C GLU A 1007 -29.21 -6.69 -3.25
N HIS A 1008 -28.50 -6.14 -2.25
CA HIS A 1008 -28.92 -6.20 -0.86
C HIS A 1008 -30.26 -5.47 -0.63
N LEU A 1009 -30.41 -4.24 -1.12
CA LEU A 1009 -31.69 -3.49 -1.04
C LEU A 1009 -32.84 -4.25 -1.73
N ALA A 1010 -32.57 -4.95 -2.82
CA ALA A 1010 -33.59 -5.77 -3.49
C ALA A 1010 -33.96 -7.03 -2.68
N MET A 1011 -33.02 -7.63 -1.94
CA MET A 1011 -33.34 -8.68 -0.97
C MET A 1011 -34.15 -8.14 0.20
N MET A 1012 -33.86 -6.93 0.68
CA MET A 1012 -34.66 -6.28 1.74
C MET A 1012 -36.11 -6.09 1.28
N GLU A 1013 -36.37 -5.59 0.05
CA GLU A 1013 -37.75 -5.48 -0.46
C GLU A 1013 -38.46 -6.84 -0.59
N MET A 1014 -37.73 -7.94 -0.80
CA MET A 1014 -38.27 -9.30 -0.83
C MET A 1014 -38.61 -9.85 0.57
N VAL A 1015 -37.88 -9.47 1.63
CA VAL A 1015 -38.12 -9.92 3.03
C VAL A 1015 -39.15 -9.04 3.73
N MET A 1016 -38.93 -7.72 3.67
CA MET A 1016 -39.60 -6.71 4.49
C MET A 1016 -40.79 -6.04 3.76
N GLY A 1017 -41.01 -6.37 2.49
CA GLY A 1017 -41.98 -5.71 1.62
C GLY A 1017 -41.43 -4.43 0.99
N LYS A 1018 -42.26 -3.71 0.22
CA LYS A 1018 -41.83 -2.50 -0.49
C LYS A 1018 -41.34 -1.42 0.49
N MET A 1019 -40.23 -0.76 0.14
CA MET A 1019 -39.66 0.35 0.90
C MET A 1019 -40.69 1.50 1.09
N PRO A 1020 -40.88 2.04 2.32
CA PRO A 1020 -41.82 3.13 2.59
C PRO A 1020 -41.48 4.39 1.78
N GLU A 1021 -42.49 5.06 1.22
CA GLU A 1021 -42.26 6.11 0.21
C GLU A 1021 -41.40 7.28 0.70
N ARG A 1022 -41.60 7.74 1.96
CA ARG A 1022 -40.77 8.76 2.61
C ARG A 1022 -39.28 8.36 2.59
N PHE A 1023 -38.99 7.12 2.94
CA PHE A 1023 -37.64 6.58 3.07
C PHE A 1023 -37.02 6.29 1.70
N ALA A 1024 -37.80 5.73 0.75
CA ALA A 1024 -37.39 5.57 -0.64
C ALA A 1024 -37.09 6.91 -1.32
N ARG A 1025 -37.87 7.97 -1.04
CA ARG A 1025 -37.63 9.34 -1.53
C ARG A 1025 -36.42 10.00 -0.86
N ALA A 1026 -36.03 9.59 0.35
CA ALA A 1026 -34.76 9.97 0.95
C ALA A 1026 -33.60 9.25 0.25
N GLY A 1027 -33.68 7.92 0.12
CA GLY A 1027 -32.71 7.08 -0.59
C GLY A 1027 -32.44 7.54 -2.02
N ALA A 1028 -33.49 7.82 -2.80
CA ALA A 1028 -33.37 8.30 -4.17
C ALA A 1028 -32.71 9.69 -4.32
N ARG A 1029 -32.63 10.49 -3.25
CA ARG A 1029 -31.90 11.77 -3.23
C ARG A 1029 -30.42 11.62 -2.85
N SER A 1030 -30.08 10.65 -2.00
CA SER A 1030 -28.69 10.38 -1.58
C SER A 1030 -27.95 9.42 -2.52
N LYS A 1031 -28.68 8.43 -3.06
CA LYS A 1031 -28.21 7.39 -3.98
C LYS A 1031 -29.11 7.29 -5.22
N PRO A 1032 -29.22 8.34 -6.06
CA PRO A 1032 -30.03 8.30 -7.28
C PRO A 1032 -29.68 7.12 -8.20
N GLU A 1033 -28.43 6.65 -8.16
CA GLU A 1033 -27.97 5.47 -8.91
C GLU A 1033 -28.63 4.15 -8.48
N PHE A 1034 -29.34 4.08 -7.35
CA PHE A 1034 -30.07 2.90 -6.91
C PHE A 1034 -31.57 2.93 -7.25
N PHE A 1035 -32.09 4.04 -7.78
CA PHE A 1035 -33.51 4.24 -8.02
C PHE A 1035 -33.82 4.66 -9.47
N LYS A 1036 -35.09 4.52 -9.83
CA LYS A 1036 -35.69 5.01 -11.08
C LYS A 1036 -36.94 5.82 -10.77
N GLU A 1037 -37.59 6.31 -11.82
CA GLU A 1037 -38.77 7.16 -11.76
C GLU A 1037 -39.84 6.67 -10.75
N GLY A 1038 -40.40 7.62 -9.99
CA GLY A 1038 -41.32 7.33 -8.89
C GLY A 1038 -40.63 6.77 -7.63
N CYS A 1039 -39.33 7.00 -7.44
CA CYS A 1039 -38.53 6.51 -6.30
C CYS A 1039 -38.61 4.99 -6.09
N LYS A 1040 -38.70 4.22 -7.20
CA LYS A 1040 -38.70 2.75 -7.18
C LYS A 1040 -37.26 2.25 -7.29
N LEU A 1041 -36.91 1.15 -6.62
CA LEU A 1041 -35.57 0.57 -6.72
C LEU A 1041 -35.26 0.14 -8.17
N ASP A 1042 -34.07 0.47 -8.69
CA ASP A 1042 -33.67 0.09 -10.04
C ASP A 1042 -33.10 -1.34 -10.12
N TRP A 1043 -33.91 -2.29 -9.66
CA TRP A 1043 -33.58 -3.71 -9.73
C TRP A 1043 -34.42 -4.45 -10.79
N PRO A 1044 -33.85 -5.43 -11.53
CA PRO A 1044 -32.43 -5.73 -11.65
C PRO A 1044 -31.78 -5.00 -12.84
N LYS A 1045 -30.63 -4.34 -12.61
CA LYS A 1045 -29.89 -3.66 -13.68
C LYS A 1045 -29.46 -4.62 -14.81
N PRO A 1046 -29.28 -4.14 -16.05
CA PRO A 1046 -28.86 -4.97 -17.19
C PRO A 1046 -27.61 -5.80 -16.87
N LYS A 1047 -26.57 -5.15 -16.31
CA LYS A 1047 -25.28 -5.77 -15.93
C LYS A 1047 -25.35 -6.73 -14.73
N ALA A 1048 -26.44 -6.77 -13.95
CA ALA A 1048 -26.53 -7.65 -12.78
C ALA A 1048 -26.50 -9.13 -13.18
N SER A 1049 -25.73 -9.95 -12.44
CA SER A 1049 -25.39 -11.32 -12.87
C SER A 1049 -26.59 -12.28 -12.84
N ARG A 1050 -26.54 -13.35 -13.63
CA ARG A 1050 -27.57 -14.42 -13.62
C ARG A 1050 -27.73 -15.05 -12.23
N GLN A 1051 -26.64 -15.16 -11.48
CA GLN A 1051 -26.65 -15.73 -10.13
C GLN A 1051 -27.27 -14.75 -9.12
N SER A 1052 -26.91 -13.47 -9.16
CA SER A 1052 -27.51 -12.43 -8.32
C SER A 1052 -29.03 -12.28 -8.55
N LYS A 1053 -29.45 -12.26 -9.82
CA LYS A 1053 -30.87 -12.29 -10.24
C LYS A 1053 -31.62 -13.54 -9.78
N LYS A 1054 -30.93 -14.65 -9.48
CA LYS A 1054 -31.48 -15.89 -8.94
C LYS A 1054 -31.50 -15.87 -7.41
N ASP A 1055 -30.49 -15.29 -6.77
CA ASP A 1055 -30.35 -15.22 -5.32
C ASP A 1055 -31.44 -14.31 -4.72
N VAL A 1056 -31.67 -13.11 -5.28
CA VAL A 1056 -32.80 -12.23 -4.89
C VAL A 1056 -34.17 -12.89 -5.10
N ARG A 1057 -34.32 -13.72 -6.14
CA ARG A 1057 -35.56 -14.49 -6.40
C ARG A 1057 -35.74 -15.70 -5.46
N ALA A 1058 -34.70 -16.10 -4.71
CA ALA A 1058 -34.75 -17.17 -3.73
C ALA A 1058 -35.07 -16.65 -2.32
N THR A 1059 -34.80 -15.37 -2.05
CA THR A 1059 -35.25 -14.62 -0.87
C THR A 1059 -36.78 -14.66 -0.74
N ARG A 1060 -37.30 -14.70 0.49
CA ARG A 1060 -38.74 -14.82 0.79
C ARG A 1060 -39.22 -13.72 1.74
N PRO A 1061 -40.51 -13.34 1.69
CA PRO A 1061 -41.15 -12.53 2.72
C PRO A 1061 -40.94 -13.11 4.12
N LEU A 1062 -40.78 -12.26 5.13
CA LEU A 1062 -40.41 -12.68 6.48
C LEU A 1062 -41.44 -13.63 7.11
N ASN A 1063 -42.74 -13.47 6.81
CA ASN A 1063 -43.81 -14.38 7.24
C ASN A 1063 -43.80 -15.75 6.53
N HIS A 1064 -42.97 -15.95 5.49
CA HIS A 1064 -42.68 -17.25 4.88
C HIS A 1064 -41.34 -17.84 5.38
N ILE A 1065 -40.54 -17.06 6.09
CA ILE A 1065 -39.30 -17.50 6.77
C ILE A 1065 -39.65 -17.93 8.20
N ILE A 1066 -40.36 -17.07 8.94
CA ILE A 1066 -40.97 -17.34 10.24
C ILE A 1066 -42.49 -17.47 10.00
N PRO A 1067 -43.03 -18.66 9.70
CA PRO A 1067 -44.45 -18.83 9.51
C PRO A 1067 -45.19 -18.69 10.85
N PRO A 1068 -46.28 -17.89 10.92
CA PRO A 1068 -47.03 -17.61 12.17
C PRO A 1068 -47.95 -18.78 12.60
N THR A 1069 -47.42 -20.01 12.58
CA THR A 1069 -48.13 -21.27 12.86
C THR A 1069 -48.64 -21.42 14.28
N ASP A 1070 -48.05 -20.70 15.23
CA ASP A 1070 -48.41 -20.70 16.64
C ASP A 1070 -48.08 -19.34 17.28
N LEU A 1071 -48.50 -19.15 18.54
CA LEU A 1071 -48.35 -17.91 19.29
C LEU A 1071 -46.88 -17.49 19.50
N ILE A 1072 -45.95 -18.46 19.60
CA ILE A 1072 -44.52 -18.21 19.78
C ILE A 1072 -43.95 -17.61 18.50
N ASN A 1073 -44.23 -18.25 17.35
CA ASN A 1073 -43.81 -17.76 16.05
C ASN A 1073 -44.51 -16.43 15.66
N GLN A 1074 -45.76 -16.21 16.07
CA GLN A 1074 -46.47 -14.94 15.86
C GLN A 1074 -45.78 -13.78 16.58
N HIS A 1075 -45.49 -13.92 17.88
CA HIS A 1075 -44.78 -12.88 18.62
C HIS A 1075 -43.29 -12.75 18.22
N PHE A 1076 -42.65 -13.83 17.79
CA PHE A 1076 -41.28 -13.77 17.26
C PHE A 1076 -41.22 -13.05 15.91
N LEU A 1077 -42.15 -13.35 14.98
CA LEU A 1077 -42.29 -12.63 13.71
C LEU A 1077 -42.55 -11.15 13.94
N ASP A 1078 -43.48 -10.80 14.82
CA ASP A 1078 -43.80 -9.41 15.17
C ASP A 1078 -42.60 -8.65 15.77
N LEU A 1079 -41.84 -9.30 16.68
CA LEU A 1079 -40.59 -8.74 17.20
C LEU A 1079 -39.58 -8.48 16.07
N VAL A 1080 -39.31 -9.47 15.22
CA VAL A 1080 -38.32 -9.35 14.13
C VAL A 1080 -38.76 -8.33 13.08
N GLN A 1081 -40.06 -8.23 12.75
CA GLN A 1081 -40.60 -7.19 11.87
C GLN A 1081 -40.33 -5.78 12.41
N LYS A 1082 -40.49 -5.59 13.73
CA LYS A 1082 -40.22 -4.31 14.42
C LYS A 1082 -38.72 -3.99 14.51
N LEU A 1083 -37.86 -5.01 14.68
CA LEU A 1083 -36.39 -4.87 14.65
C LEU A 1083 -35.85 -4.53 13.24
N LEU A 1084 -36.45 -5.09 12.18
CA LEU A 1084 -36.00 -4.93 10.79
C LEU A 1084 -36.64 -3.74 10.05
N ALA A 1085 -37.43 -2.87 10.69
CA ALA A 1085 -38.15 -1.80 10.00
C ALA A 1085 -37.21 -0.88 9.16
N PHE A 1086 -37.60 -0.58 7.91
CA PHE A 1086 -36.79 0.21 6.97
C PHE A 1086 -36.39 1.58 7.53
N ASP A 1087 -37.38 2.39 7.90
CA ASP A 1087 -37.17 3.75 8.40
C ASP A 1087 -36.72 3.67 9.87
N PRO A 1088 -35.50 4.11 10.23
CA PRO A 1088 -34.98 3.98 11.59
C PRO A 1088 -35.81 4.75 12.63
N THR A 1089 -36.62 5.74 12.23
CA THR A 1089 -37.54 6.43 13.16
C THR A 1089 -38.81 5.63 13.49
N HIS A 1090 -39.02 4.47 12.86
CA HIS A 1090 -40.13 3.54 13.09
C HIS A 1090 -39.64 2.16 13.56
N ARG A 1091 -38.34 2.00 13.76
CA ARG A 1091 -37.70 0.78 14.25
C ARG A 1091 -37.75 0.78 15.78
N ILE A 1092 -38.17 -0.35 16.37
CA ILE A 1092 -38.34 -0.45 17.84
C ILE A 1092 -36.99 -0.24 18.55
N THR A 1093 -36.95 0.52 19.65
CA THR A 1093 -35.72 0.62 20.43
C THR A 1093 -35.45 -0.69 21.19
N VAL A 1094 -34.19 -1.00 21.51
CA VAL A 1094 -33.85 -2.16 22.34
C VAL A 1094 -34.56 -2.15 23.71
N ALA A 1095 -34.81 -0.97 24.28
CA ALA A 1095 -35.51 -0.80 25.56
C ALA A 1095 -37.03 -1.08 25.49
N GLU A 1096 -37.63 -0.96 24.31
CA GLU A 1096 -39.02 -1.37 24.03
C GLU A 1096 -39.08 -2.84 23.61
N ALA A 1097 -38.10 -3.32 22.83
CA ALA A 1097 -37.98 -4.72 22.42
C ALA A 1097 -37.84 -5.66 23.64
N LEU A 1098 -37.12 -5.26 24.70
CA LEU A 1098 -37.06 -6.00 25.96
C LEU A 1098 -38.41 -6.13 26.70
N LYS A 1099 -39.38 -5.27 26.39
CA LYS A 1099 -40.75 -5.30 26.92
C LYS A 1099 -41.72 -6.00 25.98
N HIS A 1100 -41.25 -6.54 24.86
CA HIS A 1100 -42.09 -7.16 23.84
C HIS A 1100 -42.76 -8.44 24.36
N PRO A 1101 -44.05 -8.71 24.06
CA PRO A 1101 -44.77 -9.88 24.58
C PRO A 1101 -44.10 -11.24 24.31
N TYR A 1102 -43.26 -11.35 23.28
CA TYR A 1102 -42.42 -12.53 23.03
C TYR A 1102 -41.60 -12.97 24.26
N PHE A 1103 -41.16 -12.02 25.09
CA PHE A 1103 -40.37 -12.26 26.30
C PHE A 1103 -41.20 -12.61 27.55
N SER A 1104 -42.53 -12.55 27.45
CA SER A 1104 -43.48 -13.02 28.47
C SER A 1104 -44.00 -14.45 28.19
N LEU A 1105 -43.69 -15.01 27.02
CA LEU A 1105 -44.07 -16.39 26.68
C LEU A 1105 -43.19 -17.39 27.42
N ASN A 1106 -43.83 -18.40 28.02
CA ASN A 1106 -43.14 -19.61 28.47
C ASN A 1106 -42.97 -20.55 27.26
N ILE A 1107 -41.72 -20.85 26.89
CA ILE A 1107 -41.40 -21.72 25.75
C ILE A 1107 -40.77 -22.99 26.32
N SER A 1108 -41.48 -24.11 26.20
CA SER A 1108 -41.01 -25.43 26.63
C SER A 1108 -39.78 -25.89 25.82
N ALA A 1109 -38.98 -26.79 26.40
CA ALA A 1109 -37.88 -27.44 25.69
C ALA A 1109 -38.39 -28.31 24.53
N GLU A 1110 -38.16 -27.83 23.30
CA GLU A 1110 -38.42 -28.57 22.06
C GLU A 1110 -37.23 -29.47 21.75
N ILE A 1111 -37.40 -30.76 22.06
CA ILE A 1111 -36.46 -31.88 21.84
C ILE A 1111 -36.94 -32.71 20.65
#